data_AF-A0A976CKA4-F1
#
_entry.id   AF-A0A976CKA4-F1
#
_cell.length_a   1.000
_cell.length_b   1.000
_cell.length_c   1.000
_cell.angle_alpha   90.00
_cell.angle_beta   90.00
_cell.angle_gamma   90.00
#
_symmetry.space_group_name_H-M   'P 1'
#
loop_
_entity.id
_entity.type
_entity.pdbx_description
1 polymer ?
#
loop_
_entity_poly.entity_id
_entity_poly.type
_entity_poly.pdbx_seq_one_letter_code
_entity_poly.pdbx_strand_id
1 'polypeptide(L)'
;MAVYSSIWPTIILLSGQSLEQFLLTLGMTALAVIFGLTAFIFVRVFVNWLQDKLEEKRHFLKLKSPLKNRDSTANIAAGKNVFLEPQFVEEDSNYPAFFEEPESETLEDPEPEIVCEDAAAVAHLYNPIALWHGRLILPSNEQRQIYGSVFFEVINAPKKHQNFIGKIALLKWSTNRQVQFFVHAVSQDISFTKQTQKSQKSGNIHPVRLNGWRNVGPLETLAGSRREDSVTVMLRRPVIAINHSSSDQQELIIDREPVQIIGRLCALVSIVKRQEPDSDKFIVRHLGKTSQQFDGAAEIIRIPQVQPDKNGIARSTNHQIEQSPLNPDGWYIYGERDEDNIFVVQGIEPRKIAQLIPDETHFGLQKSLAYLKEENWLNTRAQKGQAKRVLLMPNDATENDSISPWEEGDIGIVIHSFGGIGGKGGEPAPLGIVTGHFAFGVAKVVRDRFTGELRFDIEYKQVYAHNPDGIVAGSSKWQSYMGDLQRGWLGDRPVCDIICKLDCVCCDYDFDGITLSPLTELNQQLDIMMARYRSGDGTGASLVTPASSCVQDSCQAIYATIKKITAEIEANPQIQDWLKTNPAAAQTQRFNQLVALGESLEKVLIPLGVVRPDWRKNARLAGIDSELKKSFFAGIANPIKAAISYRTMLPRRTQDAIAKILLKQGAFLWIIRTNQVGGFDPDIEPIAPTGL
;
A
#
# COMPACT_ATOMS: atom_id res chain seq x y z
N MET A 1 -26.09 -29.53 17.63
CA MET A 1 -27.40 -29.44 18.32
C MET A 1 -27.20 -29.39 19.85
N ALA A 2 -26.72 -28.27 20.39
CA ALA A 2 -26.58 -28.06 21.84
C ALA A 2 -26.42 -26.56 22.21
N VAL A 3 -27.17 -25.66 21.57
CA VAL A 3 -27.15 -24.20 21.89
C VAL A 3 -28.58 -23.59 21.91
N TYR A 4 -29.64 -24.40 21.91
CA TYR A 4 -31.02 -23.90 21.88
C TYR A 4 -31.80 -24.01 23.21
N SER A 5 -31.17 -24.38 24.34
CA SER A 5 -31.91 -24.63 25.60
C SER A 5 -31.72 -23.61 26.72
N SER A 6 -31.08 -22.46 26.49
CA SER A 6 -30.76 -21.51 27.58
C SER A 6 -31.38 -20.11 27.45
N ILE A 7 -32.24 -19.87 26.46
CA ILE A 7 -32.93 -18.57 26.28
C ILE A 7 -34.43 -18.65 26.66
N TRP A 8 -34.96 -19.84 26.94
CA TRP A 8 -36.37 -20.01 27.31
C TRP A 8 -36.73 -19.75 28.79
N PRO A 9 -35.84 -19.79 29.79
CA PRO A 9 -36.26 -19.47 31.17
C PRO A 9 -36.47 -17.98 31.43
N THR A 10 -35.89 -17.08 30.63
CA THR A 10 -35.92 -15.63 30.93
C THR A 10 -37.19 -14.95 30.42
N ILE A 11 -37.91 -15.55 29.46
CA ILE A 11 -39.16 -14.98 28.91
C ILE A 11 -40.40 -15.40 29.73
N ILE A 12 -40.31 -16.44 30.57
CA ILE A 12 -41.44 -16.96 31.36
C ILE A 12 -41.52 -16.35 32.78
N LEU A 13 -40.52 -15.56 33.21
CA LEU A 13 -40.50 -14.92 34.54
C LEU A 13 -41.01 -13.46 34.57
N LEU A 14 -41.65 -12.97 33.51
CA LEU A 14 -42.17 -11.59 33.41
C LEU A 14 -43.70 -11.47 33.36
N SER A 15 -44.45 -12.55 33.65
CA SER A 15 -45.93 -12.50 33.67
C SER A 15 -46.54 -12.36 35.07
N GLY A 16 -45.88 -11.60 35.96
CA GLY A 16 -46.40 -11.38 37.32
C GLY A 16 -45.66 -10.34 38.18
N GLN A 17 -44.68 -9.61 37.63
CA GLN A 17 -43.96 -8.59 38.39
C GLN A 17 -44.64 -7.23 38.28
N SER A 18 -44.74 -6.51 39.40
CA SER A 18 -45.19 -5.11 39.39
C SER A 18 -44.16 -4.24 38.65
N LEU A 19 -44.62 -3.12 38.07
CA LEU A 19 -43.76 -2.16 37.35
C LEU A 19 -42.54 -1.74 38.18
N GLU A 20 -42.69 -1.61 39.50
CA GLU A 20 -41.60 -1.27 40.42
C GLU A 20 -40.53 -2.38 40.50
N GLN A 21 -40.92 -3.65 40.52
CA GLN A 21 -39.97 -4.78 40.52
C GLN A 21 -39.21 -4.90 39.20
N PHE A 22 -39.88 -4.60 38.08
CA PHE A 22 -39.23 -4.55 36.77
C PHE A 22 -38.17 -3.43 36.71
N LEU A 23 -38.51 -2.23 37.18
CA LEU A 23 -37.58 -1.10 37.24
C LEU A 23 -36.40 -1.36 38.19
N LEU A 24 -36.65 -2.02 39.33
CA LEU A 24 -35.59 -2.40 40.27
C LEU A 24 -34.63 -3.43 39.66
N THR A 25 -35.17 -4.42 38.94
CA THR A 25 -34.38 -5.46 38.28
C THR A 25 -33.54 -4.87 37.14
N LEU A 26 -34.12 -3.96 36.34
CA LEU A 26 -33.41 -3.24 35.29
C LEU A 26 -32.30 -2.34 35.89
N GLY A 27 -32.60 -1.65 36.99
CA GLY A 27 -31.63 -0.82 37.73
C GLY A 27 -30.46 -1.64 38.28
N MET A 28 -30.72 -2.79 38.89
CA MET A 28 -29.68 -3.70 39.39
C MET A 28 -28.85 -4.33 38.27
N THR A 29 -29.46 -4.62 37.12
CA THR A 29 -28.74 -5.14 35.95
C THR A 29 -27.84 -4.07 35.34
N ALA A 30 -28.33 -2.83 35.22
CA ALA A 30 -27.52 -1.69 34.79
C ALA A 30 -26.36 -1.41 35.77
N LEU A 31 -26.61 -1.49 37.09
CA LEU A 31 -25.59 -1.32 38.12
C LEU A 31 -24.52 -2.42 38.04
N ALA A 32 -24.91 -3.68 37.85
CA ALA A 32 -23.99 -4.81 37.68
C ALA A 32 -23.12 -4.67 36.42
N VAL A 33 -23.70 -4.18 35.31
CA VAL A 33 -22.95 -3.88 34.08
C VAL A 33 -21.98 -2.72 34.29
N ILE A 34 -22.38 -1.66 34.98
CA ILE A 34 -21.52 -0.50 35.28
C ILE A 34 -20.36 -0.92 36.20
N PHE A 35 -20.63 -1.69 37.27
CA PHE A 35 -19.58 -2.20 38.16
C PHE A 35 -18.64 -3.17 37.44
N GLY A 36 -19.18 -4.06 36.58
CA GLY A 36 -18.38 -4.95 35.74
C GLY A 36 -17.48 -4.18 34.76
N LEU A 37 -18.00 -3.13 34.13
CA LEU A 37 -17.24 -2.27 33.22
C LEU A 37 -16.16 -1.46 33.97
N THR A 38 -16.48 -0.95 35.15
CA THR A 38 -15.56 -0.17 35.99
C THR A 38 -14.44 -1.06 36.54
N ALA A 39 -14.76 -2.27 37.01
CA ALA A 39 -13.76 -3.25 37.43
C ALA A 39 -12.88 -3.70 36.25
N PHE A 40 -13.44 -3.88 35.06
CA PHE A 40 -12.68 -4.19 33.85
C PHE A 40 -11.73 -3.05 33.45
N ILE A 41 -12.18 -1.79 33.52
CA ILE A 41 -11.33 -0.62 33.26
C ILE A 41 -10.21 -0.53 34.30
N PHE A 42 -10.52 -0.74 35.58
CA PHE A 42 -9.52 -0.68 36.65
C PHE A 42 -8.45 -1.77 36.52
N VAL A 43 -8.85 -3.01 36.23
CA VAL A 43 -7.91 -4.11 35.93
C VAL A 43 -7.07 -3.79 34.70
N ARG A 44 -7.65 -3.18 33.65
CA ARG A 44 -6.95 -2.79 32.43
C ARG A 44 -5.91 -1.69 32.68
N VAL A 45 -6.24 -0.66 33.46
CA VAL A 45 -5.31 0.41 33.85
C VAL A 45 -4.19 -0.15 34.73
N PHE A 46 -4.54 -1.01 35.70
CA PHE A 46 -3.57 -1.63 36.61
C PHE A 46 -2.58 -2.54 35.87
N VAL A 47 -3.05 -3.37 34.93
CA VAL A 47 -2.18 -4.26 34.13
C VAL A 47 -1.27 -3.46 33.20
N ASN A 48 -1.76 -2.39 32.57
CA ASN A 48 -0.93 -1.51 31.74
C ASN A 48 0.15 -0.81 32.58
N TRP A 49 -0.22 -0.25 33.72
CA TRP A 49 0.73 0.39 34.66
C TRP A 49 1.79 -0.60 35.18
N LEU A 50 1.38 -1.83 35.51
CA LEU A 50 2.29 -2.87 35.99
C LEU A 50 3.27 -3.33 34.89
N GLN A 51 2.81 -3.41 33.64
CA GLN A 51 3.66 -3.75 32.49
C GLN A 51 4.69 -2.67 32.21
N ASP A 52 4.30 -1.39 32.21
CA ASP A 52 5.24 -0.26 32.08
C ASP A 52 6.30 -0.28 33.20
N LYS A 53 5.90 -0.53 34.45
CA LYS A 53 6.84 -0.61 35.58
C LYS A 53 7.79 -1.81 35.50
N LEU A 54 7.36 -2.92 34.89
CA LEU A 54 8.21 -4.10 34.69
C LEU A 54 9.20 -3.91 33.52
N GLU A 55 8.82 -3.18 32.47
CA GLU A 55 9.72 -2.81 31.38
C GLU A 55 10.78 -1.79 31.85
N GLU A 56 10.38 -0.79 32.64
CA GLU A 56 11.27 0.22 33.22
C GLU A 56 12.33 -0.41 34.15
N LYS A 57 11.95 -1.41 34.97
CA LYS A 57 12.89 -2.17 35.82
C LYS A 57 13.84 -3.09 35.05
N ARG A 58 13.43 -3.64 33.90
CA ARG A 58 14.31 -4.45 33.03
C ARG A 58 15.39 -3.60 32.35
N HIS A 59 15.10 -2.33 32.07
CA HIS A 59 16.09 -1.39 31.55
C HIS A 59 17.13 -0.98 32.61
N PHE A 60 16.71 -0.79 33.87
CA PHE A 60 17.63 -0.41 34.95
C PHE A 60 18.66 -1.51 35.30
N LEU A 61 18.30 -2.78 35.10
CA LEU A 61 19.19 -3.93 35.34
C LEU A 61 20.16 -4.24 34.19
N LYS A 62 19.93 -3.73 32.97
CA LYS A 62 20.84 -3.91 31.82
C LYS A 62 21.89 -2.80 31.65
N LEU A 63 21.78 -1.70 32.38
CA LEU A 63 22.72 -0.56 32.33
C LEU A 63 23.93 -0.69 33.26
N LYS A 64 24.11 -1.83 33.95
CA LYS A 64 25.29 -2.12 34.78
C LYS A 64 26.05 -3.35 34.29
N SER A 65 26.66 -3.25 33.11
CA SER A 65 27.85 -4.05 32.77
C SER A 65 28.85 -3.15 32.04
N PRO A 66 30.11 -3.04 32.49
CA PRO A 66 31.08 -2.20 31.79
C PRO A 66 31.68 -3.03 30.65
N LEU A 67 31.58 -2.56 29.42
CA LEU A 67 32.37 -3.09 28.31
C LEU A 67 33.30 -2.01 27.76
N LYS A 68 34.53 -2.50 27.57
CA LYS A 68 35.81 -1.84 27.41
C LYS A 68 36.00 -1.51 25.93
N ASN A 69 36.49 -0.30 25.64
CA ASN A 69 36.90 0.17 24.32
C ASN A 69 37.75 -0.86 23.57
N ARG A 70 37.48 -1.01 22.26
CA ARG A 70 38.52 -1.16 21.24
C ARG A 70 37.98 -0.80 19.85
N ASP A 71 38.59 0.23 19.29
CA ASP A 71 38.47 0.71 17.92
C ASP A 71 38.88 -0.35 16.89
N SER A 72 38.23 -0.33 15.73
CA SER A 72 38.75 -0.89 14.48
C SER A 72 37.88 -0.41 13.31
N THR A 73 38.25 0.75 12.76
CA THR A 73 37.85 1.26 11.46
C THR A 73 38.32 0.32 10.33
N ALA A 74 37.42 -0.11 9.45
CA ALA A 74 37.79 -0.70 8.17
C ALA A 74 36.81 -0.29 7.07
N ASN A 75 37.38 0.34 6.04
CA ASN A 75 36.73 0.93 4.87
C ASN A 75 35.94 -0.09 4.05
N ILE A 76 34.72 0.29 3.65
CA ILE A 76 33.86 -0.46 2.74
C ILE A 76 34.18 -0.03 1.30
N ALA A 77 34.72 -0.96 0.50
CA ALA A 77 34.75 -0.85 -0.95
C ALA A 77 33.47 -1.47 -1.50
N ALA A 78 32.73 -0.70 -2.30
CA ALA A 78 31.46 -1.08 -2.90
C ALA A 78 31.65 -2.17 -3.97
N GLY A 79 30.97 -3.31 -3.78
CA GLY A 79 30.82 -4.35 -4.81
C GLY A 79 29.56 -4.07 -5.63
N LYS A 80 29.74 -3.63 -6.88
CA LYS A 80 28.68 -3.51 -7.89
C LYS A 80 28.20 -4.91 -8.30
N ASN A 81 26.97 -5.28 -7.95
CA ASN A 81 26.23 -6.33 -8.63
C ASN A 81 25.17 -5.68 -9.54
N VAL A 82 25.39 -5.86 -10.83
CA VAL A 82 24.66 -5.24 -11.93
C VAL A 82 23.37 -6.03 -12.19
N PHE A 83 22.20 -5.40 -11.96
CA PHE A 83 20.95 -5.85 -12.54
C PHE A 83 20.83 -5.23 -13.93
N LEU A 84 21.07 -6.03 -14.98
CA LEU A 84 21.05 -5.56 -16.36
C LEU A 84 19.60 -5.40 -16.86
N GLU A 85 19.14 -4.16 -16.92
CA GLU A 85 18.22 -3.71 -17.97
C GLU A 85 18.73 -2.40 -18.56
N PRO A 86 18.75 -2.24 -19.90
CA PRO A 86 19.46 -1.15 -20.55
C PRO A 86 18.72 0.19 -20.37
N GLN A 87 19.49 1.20 -19.95
CA GLN A 87 19.16 2.61 -20.07
C GLN A 87 19.03 2.97 -21.56
N PHE A 88 17.98 3.70 -21.93
CA PHE A 88 17.88 4.34 -23.23
C PHE A 88 18.68 5.63 -23.19
N VAL A 89 19.77 5.68 -23.96
CA VAL A 89 20.47 6.91 -24.33
C VAL A 89 20.20 7.10 -25.83
N GLU A 90 19.48 8.15 -26.21
CA GLU A 90 19.44 8.63 -27.60
C GLU A 90 20.50 9.73 -27.73
N GLU A 91 21.40 9.56 -28.70
CA GLU A 91 22.46 10.52 -29.06
C GLU A 91 21.85 11.70 -29.81
N ASP A 92 22.07 12.92 -29.30
CA ASP A 92 21.74 14.17 -30.00
C ASP A 92 22.88 14.63 -30.90
N SER A 93 22.51 15.15 -32.07
CA SER A 93 23.41 15.69 -33.08
C SER A 93 23.60 17.21 -32.92
N ASN A 94 24.86 17.63 -33.03
CA ASN A 94 25.39 19.00 -32.92
C ASN A 94 24.67 20.05 -33.80
N TYR A 95 24.36 21.22 -33.22
CA TYR A 95 24.46 22.56 -33.87
C TYR A 95 24.71 23.67 -32.82
N PRO A 96 25.33 24.81 -33.21
CA PRO A 96 26.16 25.61 -32.31
C PRO A 96 25.42 26.72 -31.56
N ALA A 97 25.99 27.06 -30.40
CA ALA A 97 25.61 28.14 -29.51
C ALA A 97 25.79 29.53 -30.12
N PHE A 98 24.83 30.42 -29.85
CA PHE A 98 25.03 31.86 -29.81
C PHE A 98 24.57 32.35 -28.44
N PHE A 99 25.51 32.95 -27.70
CA PHE A 99 25.27 33.62 -26.43
C PHE A 99 24.99 35.10 -26.70
N GLU A 100 23.92 35.64 -26.12
CA GLU A 100 23.82 37.04 -25.71
C GLU A 100 22.81 37.11 -24.55
N GLU A 101 23.18 37.79 -23.48
CA GLU A 101 22.47 37.97 -22.22
C GLU A 101 22.76 39.41 -21.75
N PRO A 102 21.95 40.03 -20.86
CA PRO A 102 20.60 40.50 -21.11
C PRO A 102 20.48 42.02 -20.86
N GLU A 103 19.48 42.68 -21.45
CA GLU A 103 19.04 44.00 -21.00
C GLU A 103 17.75 43.89 -20.18
N SER A 104 17.75 44.61 -19.06
CA SER A 104 16.72 44.65 -18.04
C SER A 104 15.60 45.62 -18.43
N GLU A 105 14.37 45.14 -18.56
CA GLU A 105 13.20 46.01 -18.59
C GLU A 105 12.03 45.46 -17.76
N THR A 106 11.67 46.29 -16.77
CA THR A 106 10.34 46.62 -16.26
C THR A 106 9.25 45.55 -16.16
N LEU A 107 8.72 45.41 -14.94
CA LEU A 107 7.45 44.78 -14.60
C LEU A 107 6.28 45.41 -15.40
N GLU A 108 5.99 44.84 -16.55
CA GLU A 108 4.73 45.04 -17.27
C GLU A 108 3.70 44.01 -16.80
N ASP A 109 2.42 44.38 -16.87
CA ASP A 109 1.28 43.47 -16.63
C ASP A 109 1.50 42.14 -17.37
N PRO A 110 1.21 40.97 -16.76
CA PRO A 110 1.51 39.70 -17.39
C PRO A 110 0.81 39.62 -18.75
N GLU A 111 1.62 39.51 -19.81
CA GLU A 111 1.14 39.25 -21.17
C GLU A 111 0.08 38.15 -21.16
N PRO A 112 -0.94 38.23 -22.03
CA PRO A 112 -1.97 37.22 -22.11
C PRO A 112 -1.33 35.85 -22.29
N GLU A 113 -1.59 34.95 -21.35
CA GLU A 113 -1.09 33.58 -21.38
C GLU A 113 -1.49 32.90 -22.70
N ILE A 114 -0.51 32.64 -23.56
CA ILE A 114 -0.75 31.98 -24.85
C ILE A 114 -1.07 30.51 -24.57
N VAL A 115 -2.36 30.19 -24.61
CA VAL A 115 -2.87 28.83 -24.44
C VAL A 115 -2.79 28.10 -25.77
N CYS A 116 -2.15 26.93 -25.79
CA CYS A 116 -2.12 26.05 -26.95
C CYS A 116 -3.47 25.35 -27.07
N GLU A 117 -4.19 25.64 -28.16
CA GLU A 117 -5.45 24.97 -28.51
C GLU A 117 -5.24 23.70 -29.35
N ASP A 118 -4.05 23.53 -29.94
CA ASP A 118 -3.71 22.36 -30.75
C ASP A 118 -3.18 21.21 -29.88
N ALA A 119 -4.02 20.20 -29.66
CA ALA A 119 -3.67 18.99 -28.93
C ALA A 119 -2.47 18.23 -29.53
N ALA A 120 -2.24 18.31 -30.85
CA ALA A 120 -1.12 17.65 -31.49
C ALA A 120 0.22 18.32 -31.11
N ALA A 121 0.22 19.64 -30.95
CA ALA A 121 1.41 20.40 -30.57
C ALA A 121 1.91 20.03 -29.16
N VAL A 122 1.01 19.70 -28.24
CA VAL A 122 1.35 19.32 -26.84
C VAL A 122 1.42 17.80 -26.60
N ALA A 123 1.09 16.96 -27.60
CA ALA A 123 1.04 15.51 -27.43
C ALA A 123 2.36 14.89 -26.94
N HIS A 124 3.51 15.46 -27.34
CA HIS A 124 4.84 15.01 -26.94
C HIS A 124 5.19 15.28 -25.47
N LEU A 125 4.36 16.04 -24.75
CA LEU A 125 4.48 16.31 -23.31
C LEU A 125 3.83 15.22 -22.46
N TYR A 126 3.05 14.33 -23.09
CA TYR A 126 2.37 13.22 -22.45
C TYR A 126 3.09 11.89 -22.70
N ASN A 127 3.28 11.13 -21.64
CA ASN A 127 3.93 9.82 -21.68
C ASN A 127 2.95 8.70 -21.30
N PRO A 128 3.00 7.53 -21.97
CA PRO A 128 2.30 6.34 -21.49
C PRO A 128 2.73 5.97 -20.07
N ILE A 129 1.80 5.44 -19.28
CA ILE A 129 2.06 5.15 -17.86
C ILE A 129 3.06 4.00 -17.71
N ALA A 130 2.94 2.97 -18.53
CA ALA A 130 3.83 1.81 -18.53
C ALA A 130 4.04 1.28 -19.96
N LEU A 131 5.04 0.40 -20.14
CA LEU A 131 5.32 -0.21 -21.44
C LEU A 131 4.17 -1.08 -21.95
N TRP A 132 3.65 -1.96 -21.10
CA TRP A 132 2.43 -2.73 -21.34
C TRP A 132 1.39 -2.30 -20.33
N HIS A 133 0.32 -1.65 -20.79
CA HIS A 133 -0.86 -1.43 -19.96
C HIS A 133 -2.11 -1.38 -20.81
N GLY A 134 -3.23 -1.62 -20.14
CA GLY A 134 -4.49 -1.91 -20.79
C GLY A 134 -5.60 -2.20 -19.82
N ARG A 135 -6.76 -2.51 -20.37
CA ARG A 135 -7.98 -2.80 -19.61
C ARG A 135 -8.23 -4.30 -19.58
N LEU A 136 -8.50 -4.82 -18.39
CA LEU A 136 -8.90 -6.21 -18.22
C LEU A 136 -10.39 -6.34 -18.55
N ILE A 137 -10.71 -7.35 -19.36
CA ILE A 137 -12.06 -7.70 -19.75
C ILE A 137 -12.30 -9.16 -19.30
N LEU A 138 -13.29 -9.34 -18.44
CA LEU A 138 -13.67 -10.68 -17.97
C LEU A 138 -14.41 -11.43 -19.09
N PRO A 139 -13.96 -12.63 -19.49
CA PRO A 139 -14.60 -13.41 -20.55
C PRO A 139 -16.00 -13.90 -20.14
N SER A 140 -16.85 -14.27 -21.10
CA SER A 140 -18.05 -15.05 -20.78
C SER A 140 -17.67 -16.46 -20.29
N ASN A 141 -18.59 -17.17 -19.64
CA ASN A 141 -18.30 -18.49 -19.09
C ASN A 141 -17.89 -19.51 -20.18
N GLU A 142 -18.40 -19.36 -21.41
CA GLU A 142 -18.09 -20.18 -22.58
C GLU A 142 -16.71 -19.88 -23.17
N GLN A 143 -16.18 -18.68 -22.93
CA GLN A 143 -14.90 -18.21 -23.44
C GLN A 143 -13.73 -18.47 -22.47
N ARG A 144 -14.03 -19.00 -21.28
CA ARG A 144 -13.03 -19.27 -20.25
C ARG A 144 -12.08 -20.39 -20.67
N GLN A 145 -10.79 -20.22 -20.39
CA GLN A 145 -9.81 -21.29 -20.51
C GLN A 145 -9.56 -21.98 -19.17
N ILE A 146 -9.05 -23.21 -19.24
CA ILE A 146 -8.60 -23.97 -18.08
C ILE A 146 -7.45 -23.19 -17.42
N TYR A 147 -7.49 -23.07 -16.08
CA TYR A 147 -6.55 -22.30 -15.24
C TYR A 147 -6.72 -20.77 -15.26
N GLY A 148 -7.78 -20.27 -15.89
CA GLY A 148 -8.18 -18.87 -15.83
C GLY A 148 -7.39 -18.00 -16.79
N SER A 149 -8.11 -17.35 -17.70
CA SER A 149 -7.59 -16.35 -18.64
C SER A 149 -8.53 -15.15 -18.68
N VAL A 150 -8.02 -14.00 -19.09
CA VAL A 150 -8.84 -12.81 -19.30
C VAL A 150 -8.49 -12.16 -20.63
N PHE A 151 -9.41 -11.37 -21.17
CA PHE A 151 -9.09 -10.52 -22.31
C PHE A 151 -8.39 -9.25 -21.80
N PHE A 152 -7.47 -8.73 -22.60
CA PHE A 152 -6.71 -7.54 -22.31
C PHE A 152 -6.74 -6.61 -23.53
N GLU A 153 -7.48 -5.52 -23.41
CA GLU A 153 -7.45 -4.44 -24.38
C GLU A 153 -6.14 -3.67 -24.22
N VAL A 154 -5.26 -3.80 -25.22
CA VAL A 154 -3.92 -3.22 -25.17
C VAL A 154 -4.01 -1.73 -25.46
N ILE A 155 -3.76 -0.91 -24.45
CA ILE A 155 -3.74 0.56 -24.57
C ILE A 155 -2.36 1.03 -25.01
N ASN A 156 -1.30 0.41 -24.51
CA ASN A 156 0.07 0.67 -24.93
C ASN A 156 0.89 -0.61 -24.92
N ALA A 157 1.90 -0.65 -25.79
CA ALA A 157 2.86 -1.72 -25.93
C ALA A 157 4.26 -1.15 -26.25
N PRO A 158 5.35 -1.87 -25.95
CA PRO A 158 6.69 -1.48 -26.40
C PRO A 158 6.77 -1.28 -27.92
N LYS A 159 7.74 -0.47 -28.40
CA LYS A 159 7.96 -0.18 -29.84
C LYS A 159 7.90 -1.44 -30.73
N LYS A 160 8.49 -2.56 -30.29
CA LYS A 160 8.50 -3.85 -31.02
C LYS A 160 7.11 -4.48 -31.23
N HIS A 161 6.13 -4.12 -30.40
CA HIS A 161 4.79 -4.71 -30.38
C HIS A 161 3.68 -3.65 -30.58
N GLN A 162 3.97 -2.53 -31.23
CA GLN A 162 2.99 -1.47 -31.51
C GLN A 162 1.74 -1.98 -32.24
N ASN A 163 1.87 -3.06 -33.03
CA ASN A 163 0.76 -3.72 -33.72
C ASN A 163 -0.28 -4.40 -32.80
N PHE A 164 -0.03 -4.44 -31.48
CA PHE A 164 -1.00 -4.86 -30.46
C PHE A 164 -1.87 -3.71 -29.98
N ILE A 165 -1.44 -2.45 -30.09
CA ILE A 165 -2.18 -1.29 -29.57
C ILE A 165 -3.56 -1.21 -30.23
N GLY A 166 -4.60 -1.04 -29.40
CA GLY A 166 -6.00 -1.01 -29.83
C GLY A 166 -6.63 -2.39 -30.06
N LYS A 167 -5.88 -3.49 -29.88
CA LYS A 167 -6.39 -4.85 -30.02
C LYS A 167 -6.69 -5.50 -28.68
N ILE A 168 -7.53 -6.53 -28.73
CA ILE A 168 -7.83 -7.39 -27.59
C ILE A 168 -6.94 -8.63 -27.70
N ALA A 169 -6.04 -8.80 -26.74
CA ALA A 169 -5.23 -10.00 -26.59
C ALA A 169 -5.79 -10.90 -25.48
N LEU A 170 -5.59 -12.20 -25.61
CA LEU A 170 -5.83 -13.15 -24.53
C LEU A 170 -4.64 -13.11 -23.56
N LEU A 171 -4.88 -12.69 -22.32
CA LEU A 171 -3.88 -12.65 -21.25
C LEU A 171 -3.96 -13.94 -20.42
N LYS A 172 -2.81 -14.63 -20.29
CA LYS A 172 -2.71 -15.90 -19.57
C LYS A 172 -1.44 -16.01 -18.72
N TRP A 173 -1.49 -16.90 -17.75
CA TRP A 173 -0.34 -17.25 -16.92
C TRP A 173 0.67 -18.12 -17.66
N SER A 174 1.94 -17.93 -17.34
CA SER A 174 3.02 -18.84 -17.72
C SER A 174 2.81 -20.23 -17.12
N THR A 175 3.19 -21.27 -17.86
CA THR A 175 3.12 -22.67 -17.42
C THR A 175 4.28 -23.08 -16.49
N ASN A 176 5.14 -22.13 -16.10
CA ASN A 176 6.20 -22.37 -15.11
C ASN A 176 5.60 -22.91 -13.80
N ARG A 177 6.24 -23.93 -13.22
CA ARG A 177 5.81 -24.60 -11.98
C ARG A 177 5.52 -23.63 -10.83
N GLN A 178 6.34 -22.60 -10.61
CA GLN A 178 6.13 -21.64 -9.52
C GLN A 178 4.86 -20.80 -9.74
N VAL A 179 4.65 -20.35 -10.99
CA VAL A 179 3.46 -19.59 -11.38
C VAL A 179 2.20 -20.45 -11.24
N GLN A 180 2.25 -21.70 -11.72
CA GLN A 180 1.14 -22.63 -11.61
C GLN A 180 0.83 -22.99 -10.15
N PHE A 181 1.84 -23.11 -9.29
CA PHE A 181 1.62 -23.29 -7.86
C PHE A 181 0.80 -22.13 -7.26
N PHE A 182 1.18 -20.89 -7.55
CA PHE A 182 0.42 -19.70 -7.13
C PHE A 182 -1.02 -19.74 -7.66
N VAL A 183 -1.19 -19.95 -8.97
CA VAL A 183 -2.52 -19.99 -9.62
C VAL A 183 -3.39 -21.05 -8.96
N HIS A 184 -2.89 -22.27 -8.74
CA HIS A 184 -3.62 -23.34 -8.07
C HIS A 184 -3.94 -23.03 -6.61
N ALA A 185 -3.01 -22.41 -5.87
CA ALA A 185 -3.19 -22.10 -4.46
C ALA A 185 -4.34 -21.12 -4.19
N VAL A 186 -4.68 -20.28 -5.16
CA VAL A 186 -5.72 -19.24 -5.02
C VAL A 186 -6.93 -19.42 -5.94
N SER A 187 -6.90 -20.41 -6.83
CA SER A 187 -8.06 -20.74 -7.67
C SER A 187 -9.11 -21.48 -6.87
N GLN A 188 -10.36 -21.03 -6.95
CA GLN A 188 -11.45 -21.61 -6.17
C GLN A 188 -12.82 -21.34 -6.78
N ASP A 189 -13.81 -22.13 -6.35
CA ASP A 189 -15.21 -21.90 -6.67
C ASP A 189 -15.72 -20.66 -5.91
N ILE A 190 -16.54 -19.85 -6.58
CA ILE A 190 -17.13 -18.65 -5.97
C ILE A 190 -18.64 -18.84 -5.85
N SER A 191 -19.14 -18.82 -4.63
CA SER A 191 -20.58 -18.88 -4.33
C SER A 191 -20.91 -17.92 -3.21
N PHE A 192 -21.78 -16.96 -3.51
CA PHE A 192 -22.13 -15.90 -2.57
C PHE A 192 -22.90 -16.45 -1.37
N THR A 193 -22.44 -16.10 -0.18
CA THR A 193 -23.11 -16.42 1.07
C THR A 193 -24.20 -15.40 1.39
N LYS A 194 -25.06 -15.71 2.37
CA LYS A 194 -26.03 -14.73 2.93
C LYS A 194 -25.33 -13.49 3.48
N GLN A 195 -24.11 -13.63 4.01
CA GLN A 195 -23.32 -12.51 4.54
C GLN A 195 -22.85 -11.60 3.40
N THR A 196 -22.37 -12.17 2.29
CA THR A 196 -22.00 -11.44 1.07
C THR A 196 -23.19 -10.63 0.54
N GLN A 197 -24.36 -11.28 0.42
CA GLN A 197 -25.59 -10.61 -0.02
C GLN A 197 -26.00 -9.46 0.92
N LYS A 198 -25.83 -9.62 2.23
CA LYS A 198 -26.10 -8.55 3.21
C LYS A 198 -25.12 -7.37 3.04
N SER A 199 -23.83 -7.66 2.86
CA SER A 199 -22.80 -6.64 2.61
C SER A 199 -23.06 -5.85 1.32
N GLN A 200 -23.47 -6.54 0.26
CA GLN A 200 -23.85 -5.90 -1.00
C GLN A 200 -25.05 -4.96 -0.82
N LYS A 201 -26.07 -5.37 -0.04
CA LYS A 201 -27.22 -4.53 0.29
C LYS A 201 -26.84 -3.29 1.13
N SER A 202 -25.73 -3.33 1.87
CA SER A 202 -25.20 -2.18 2.60
C SER A 202 -24.34 -1.23 1.76
N GLY A 203 -24.21 -1.49 0.45
CA GLY A 203 -23.54 -0.62 -0.52
C GLY A 203 -22.12 -1.03 -0.89
N ASN A 204 -21.58 -2.11 -0.33
CA ASN A 204 -20.25 -2.60 -0.71
C ASN A 204 -20.27 -3.22 -2.11
N ILE A 205 -19.20 -3.01 -2.87
CA ILE A 205 -19.02 -3.59 -4.20
C ILE A 205 -18.42 -4.99 -4.04
N HIS A 206 -19.00 -5.97 -4.72
CA HIS A 206 -18.61 -7.38 -4.69
C HIS A 206 -18.46 -7.92 -6.13
N PRO A 207 -17.70 -9.00 -6.34
CA PRO A 207 -17.45 -9.62 -7.67
C PRO A 207 -18.68 -10.40 -8.17
N VAL A 208 -19.81 -9.71 -8.35
CA VAL A 208 -21.11 -10.33 -8.70
C VAL A 208 -21.06 -11.12 -10.00
N ARG A 209 -20.20 -10.73 -10.94
CA ARG A 209 -20.01 -11.38 -12.24
C ARG A 209 -19.40 -12.78 -12.12
N LEU A 210 -18.72 -13.06 -11.00
CA LEU A 210 -18.07 -14.34 -10.72
C LEU A 210 -18.92 -15.26 -9.85
N ASN A 211 -20.09 -14.81 -9.38
CA ASN A 211 -20.94 -15.62 -8.50
C ASN A 211 -21.46 -16.86 -9.23
N GLY A 212 -21.23 -18.04 -8.65
CA GLY A 212 -21.60 -19.34 -9.20
C GLY A 212 -20.55 -19.94 -10.13
N TRP A 213 -19.44 -19.25 -10.41
CA TRP A 213 -18.36 -19.77 -11.24
C TRP A 213 -17.51 -20.78 -10.46
N ARG A 214 -17.02 -21.79 -11.18
CA ARG A 214 -16.08 -22.79 -10.65
C ARG A 214 -14.66 -22.50 -11.07
N ASN A 215 -13.71 -22.91 -10.23
CA ASN A 215 -12.27 -22.83 -10.45
C ASN A 215 -11.83 -21.46 -11.00
N VAL A 216 -12.24 -20.39 -10.32
CA VAL A 216 -11.97 -19.01 -10.72
C VAL A 216 -10.54 -18.64 -10.34
N GLY A 217 -9.73 -18.28 -11.34
CA GLY A 217 -8.32 -17.96 -11.17
C GLY A 217 -8.04 -16.51 -10.73
N PRO A 218 -6.78 -16.18 -10.37
CA PRO A 218 -6.41 -14.86 -9.86
C PRO A 218 -6.58 -13.71 -10.89
N LEU A 219 -6.43 -13.98 -12.19
CA LEU A 219 -6.71 -12.98 -13.25
C LEU A 219 -8.19 -12.71 -13.39
N GLU A 220 -9.02 -13.76 -13.36
CA GLU A 220 -10.48 -13.64 -13.44
C GLU A 220 -11.03 -12.89 -12.22
N THR A 221 -10.51 -13.18 -11.02
CA THR A 221 -10.89 -12.41 -9.82
C THR A 221 -10.51 -10.93 -9.93
N LEU A 222 -9.34 -10.60 -10.49
CA LEU A 222 -8.92 -9.22 -10.70
C LEU A 222 -9.84 -8.49 -11.71
N ALA A 223 -10.10 -9.10 -12.87
CA ALA A 223 -10.96 -8.52 -13.90
C ALA A 223 -12.44 -8.42 -13.46
N GLY A 224 -12.93 -9.44 -12.75
CA GLY A 224 -14.33 -9.55 -12.31
C GLY A 224 -14.64 -8.89 -10.96
N SER A 225 -13.69 -8.19 -10.34
CA SER A 225 -13.88 -7.55 -9.03
C SER A 225 -14.87 -6.39 -9.05
N ARG A 226 -14.99 -5.70 -10.19
CA ARG A 226 -15.93 -4.59 -10.40
C ARG A 226 -17.17 -5.06 -11.18
N ARG A 227 -18.22 -4.23 -11.15
CA ARG A 227 -19.48 -4.50 -11.84
C ARG A 227 -19.37 -4.49 -13.37
N GLU A 228 -18.30 -3.90 -13.89
CA GLU A 228 -18.02 -3.72 -15.31
C GLU A 228 -16.51 -3.89 -15.56
N ASP A 229 -16.12 -3.99 -16.83
CA ASP A 229 -14.72 -4.07 -17.25
C ASP A 229 -14.05 -2.69 -17.20
N SER A 230 -13.75 -2.24 -15.98
CA SER A 230 -13.11 -0.94 -15.70
C SER A 230 -11.79 -1.04 -14.96
N VAL A 231 -11.23 -2.26 -14.79
CA VAL A 231 -9.94 -2.45 -14.14
C VAL A 231 -8.84 -2.27 -15.18
N THR A 232 -8.06 -1.20 -15.06
CA THR A 232 -6.87 -0.96 -15.90
C THR A 232 -5.60 -1.34 -15.15
N VAL A 233 -4.69 -2.01 -15.83
CA VAL A 233 -3.48 -2.57 -15.23
C VAL A 233 -2.27 -2.35 -16.12
N MET A 234 -1.10 -2.25 -15.51
CA MET A 234 0.17 -2.50 -16.17
C MET A 234 0.61 -3.96 -15.99
N LEU A 235 1.24 -4.52 -17.03
CA LEU A 235 1.81 -5.86 -16.98
C LEU A 235 3.29 -5.78 -16.56
N ARG A 236 3.67 -6.61 -15.59
CA ARG A 236 5.07 -6.72 -15.17
C ARG A 236 5.85 -7.51 -16.21
N ARG A 237 7.10 -7.10 -16.46
CA ARG A 237 8.03 -7.89 -17.27
C ARG A 237 8.45 -9.16 -16.54
N PRO A 238 8.81 -10.23 -17.25
CA PRO A 238 8.68 -10.40 -18.70
C PRO A 238 7.22 -10.55 -19.17
N VAL A 239 6.92 -10.02 -20.36
CA VAL A 239 5.67 -10.26 -21.08
C VAL A 239 6.02 -10.91 -22.40
N ILE A 240 5.53 -12.13 -22.63
CA ILE A 240 5.73 -12.85 -23.90
C ILE A 240 4.52 -12.58 -24.78
N ALA A 241 4.72 -11.88 -25.89
CA ALA A 241 3.69 -11.61 -26.88
C ALA A 241 3.76 -12.61 -28.03
N ILE A 242 2.64 -13.28 -28.31
CA ILE A 242 2.51 -14.26 -29.40
C ILE A 242 1.50 -13.72 -30.40
N ASN A 243 1.92 -13.68 -31.67
CA ASN A 243 1.05 -13.32 -32.79
C ASN A 243 0.85 -14.58 -33.64
N HIS A 244 -0.37 -15.09 -33.69
CA HIS A 244 -0.68 -16.27 -34.48
C HIS A 244 -0.86 -15.84 -35.94
N SER A 245 0.10 -16.18 -36.81
CA SER A 245 0.08 -15.78 -38.22
C SER A 245 -1.14 -16.30 -39.01
N SER A 246 -1.92 -17.23 -38.44
CA SER A 246 -3.09 -17.86 -39.04
C SER A 246 -4.43 -17.44 -38.41
N SER A 247 -4.45 -16.56 -37.40
CA SER A 247 -5.68 -16.04 -36.80
C SER A 247 -5.49 -14.61 -36.28
N ASP A 248 -6.56 -13.83 -36.19
CA ASP A 248 -6.53 -12.52 -35.52
C ASP A 248 -6.37 -12.63 -33.98
N GLN A 249 -6.08 -13.83 -33.47
CA GLN A 249 -5.93 -14.09 -32.05
C GLN A 249 -4.52 -13.72 -31.60
N GLN A 250 -4.45 -12.76 -30.68
CA GLN A 250 -3.22 -12.34 -30.03
C GLN A 250 -3.16 -12.88 -28.61
N GLU A 251 -1.97 -13.24 -28.13
CA GLU A 251 -1.80 -13.74 -26.76
C GLU A 251 -0.66 -13.02 -26.04
N LEU A 252 -0.85 -12.80 -24.74
CA LEU A 252 0.14 -12.28 -23.81
C LEU A 252 0.31 -13.27 -22.65
N ILE A 253 1.55 -13.65 -22.36
CA ILE A 253 1.89 -14.54 -21.24
C ILE A 253 2.67 -13.77 -20.19
N ILE A 254 2.22 -13.89 -18.94
CA ILE A 254 2.81 -13.23 -17.76
C ILE A 254 3.18 -14.24 -16.67
N ASP A 255 4.16 -13.89 -15.85
CA ASP A 255 4.60 -14.67 -14.70
C ASP A 255 4.16 -14.07 -13.36
N ARG A 256 3.79 -12.78 -13.36
CA ARG A 256 3.44 -12.01 -12.16
C ARG A 256 2.11 -11.32 -12.32
N GLU A 257 1.41 -11.14 -11.20
CA GLU A 257 0.12 -10.48 -11.18
C GLU A 257 0.21 -9.05 -11.73
N PRO A 258 -0.74 -8.62 -12.58
CA PRO A 258 -0.81 -7.24 -13.04
C PRO A 258 -0.96 -6.24 -11.90
N VAL A 259 -0.50 -5.00 -12.12
CA VAL A 259 -0.58 -3.92 -11.13
C VAL A 259 -1.61 -2.91 -11.60
N GLN A 260 -2.58 -2.59 -10.74
CA GLN A 260 -3.62 -1.61 -11.04
C GLN A 260 -3.02 -0.21 -11.20
N ILE A 261 -3.48 0.48 -12.24
CA ILE A 261 -3.13 1.86 -12.58
C ILE A 261 -4.42 2.64 -12.88
N ILE A 262 -4.30 3.96 -13.05
CA ILE A 262 -5.37 4.84 -13.52
C ILE A 262 -4.83 5.75 -14.61
N GLY A 263 -5.64 6.11 -15.60
CA GLY A 263 -5.21 6.90 -16.77
C GLY A 263 -4.57 6.07 -17.89
N ARG A 264 -4.42 6.72 -19.05
CA ARG A 264 -3.68 6.20 -20.21
C ARG A 264 -2.34 6.89 -20.38
N LEU A 265 -2.35 8.20 -20.14
CA LEU A 265 -1.21 9.07 -20.30
C LEU A 265 -0.95 9.80 -18.98
N CYS A 266 0.27 10.32 -18.87
CA CYS A 266 0.72 11.12 -17.76
C CYS A 266 1.48 12.34 -18.27
N ALA A 267 1.31 13.48 -17.63
CA ALA A 267 2.10 14.70 -17.82
C ALA A 267 2.45 15.31 -16.46
N LEU A 268 3.43 16.21 -16.44
CA LEU A 268 3.82 16.98 -15.26
C LEU A 268 3.51 18.46 -15.48
N VAL A 269 2.60 18.99 -14.67
CA VAL A 269 2.05 20.35 -14.85
C VAL A 269 1.97 21.12 -13.54
N SER A 270 1.89 22.45 -13.62
CA SER A 270 1.37 23.30 -12.57
C SER A 270 0.01 23.85 -12.99
N ILE A 271 -0.93 23.94 -12.04
CA ILE A 271 -2.29 24.42 -12.30
C ILE A 271 -2.30 25.94 -12.12
N VAL A 272 -2.51 26.69 -13.19
CA VAL A 272 -2.40 28.16 -13.16
C VAL A 272 -3.68 28.76 -12.60
N LYS A 273 -4.81 28.46 -13.23
CA LYS A 273 -6.12 28.98 -12.83
C LYS A 273 -7.25 28.15 -13.41
N ARG A 274 -8.41 28.24 -12.76
CA ARG A 274 -9.67 27.79 -13.36
C ARG A 274 -10.05 28.74 -14.51
N GLN A 275 -10.53 28.18 -15.61
CA GLN A 275 -10.90 28.96 -16.79
C GLN A 275 -12.14 29.84 -16.52
N GLU A 276 -13.16 29.27 -15.88
CA GLU A 276 -14.42 29.93 -15.55
C GLU A 276 -14.87 29.52 -14.15
N PRO A 277 -15.63 30.38 -13.42
CA PRO A 277 -16.27 29.97 -12.17
C PRO A 277 -17.08 28.68 -12.33
N ASP A 278 -16.96 27.76 -11.36
CA ASP A 278 -17.68 26.47 -11.32
C ASP A 278 -17.44 25.51 -12.51
N SER A 279 -16.52 25.83 -13.43
CA SER A 279 -16.13 24.95 -14.54
C SER A 279 -15.09 23.93 -14.12
N ASP A 280 -15.11 22.72 -14.70
CA ASP A 280 -14.05 21.73 -14.50
C ASP A 280 -12.81 21.97 -15.37
N LYS A 281 -12.78 23.05 -16.17
CA LYS A 281 -11.65 23.42 -17.04
C LYS A 281 -10.63 24.29 -16.32
N PHE A 282 -9.36 23.92 -16.47
CA PHE A 282 -8.21 24.61 -15.89
C PHE A 282 -7.16 24.87 -16.95
N ILE A 283 -6.55 26.04 -16.87
CA ILE A 283 -5.32 26.34 -17.61
C ILE A 283 -4.16 25.80 -16.77
N VAL A 284 -3.29 25.03 -17.42
CA VAL A 284 -2.10 24.46 -16.81
C VAL A 284 -0.87 24.80 -17.63
N ARG A 285 0.29 24.81 -16.98
CA ARG A 285 1.60 24.91 -17.64
C ARG A 285 2.38 23.63 -17.46
N HIS A 286 2.94 23.13 -18.56
CA HIS A 286 3.85 21.98 -18.53
C HIS A 286 5.23 22.37 -18.05
N LEU A 287 5.96 21.38 -17.53
CA LEU A 287 7.37 21.54 -17.22
C LEU A 287 8.18 21.79 -18.50
N GLY A 288 8.91 22.90 -18.56
CA GLY A 288 9.90 23.18 -19.59
C GLY A 288 11.10 22.25 -19.46
N LYS A 289 11.42 21.50 -20.52
CA LYS A 289 12.53 20.52 -20.50
C LYS A 289 13.89 21.16 -20.26
N THR A 290 14.11 22.37 -20.77
CA THR A 290 15.40 23.07 -20.65
C THR A 290 15.50 23.86 -19.34
N SER A 291 14.45 24.60 -18.99
CA SER A 291 14.39 25.44 -17.78
C SER A 291 14.22 24.62 -16.50
N GLN A 292 13.62 23.43 -16.60
CA GLN A 292 13.14 22.65 -15.45
C GLN A 292 12.16 23.43 -14.56
N GLN A 293 11.44 24.39 -15.14
CA GLN A 293 10.41 25.21 -14.49
C GLN A 293 9.04 25.04 -15.18
N PHE A 294 7.96 25.50 -14.55
CA PHE A 294 6.61 25.50 -15.15
C PHE A 294 6.38 26.69 -16.08
N ASP A 295 7.27 26.86 -17.05
CA ASP A 295 7.26 27.91 -18.06
C ASP A 295 7.08 27.36 -19.50
N GLY A 296 6.82 26.05 -19.62
CA GLY A 296 6.54 25.39 -20.89
C GLY A 296 5.19 25.75 -21.49
N ALA A 297 4.75 24.95 -22.47
CA ALA A 297 3.46 25.15 -23.13
C ALA A 297 2.31 25.19 -22.12
N ALA A 298 1.38 26.12 -22.31
CA ALA A 298 0.13 26.17 -21.57
C ALA A 298 -0.98 25.45 -22.36
N GLU A 299 -1.86 24.71 -21.70
CA GLU A 299 -3.06 24.13 -22.34
C GLU A 299 -4.25 24.15 -21.39
N ILE A 300 -5.46 23.94 -21.94
CA ILE A 300 -6.66 23.71 -21.15
C ILE A 300 -6.85 22.21 -20.95
N ILE A 301 -7.01 21.81 -19.69
CA ILE A 301 -7.37 20.44 -19.29
C ILE A 301 -8.65 20.46 -18.46
N ARG A 302 -9.24 19.28 -18.24
CA ARG A 302 -10.38 19.10 -17.33
C ARG A 302 -9.98 18.33 -16.08
N ILE A 303 -10.25 18.91 -14.92
CA ILE A 303 -10.15 18.26 -13.62
C ILE A 303 -11.57 18.13 -13.06
N PRO A 304 -12.27 17.00 -13.32
CA PRO A 304 -13.68 16.86 -12.99
C PRO A 304 -13.92 16.84 -11.49
N GLN A 305 -15.05 17.43 -11.05
CA GLN A 305 -15.57 17.19 -9.71
C GLN A 305 -16.24 15.81 -9.68
N VAL A 306 -15.73 14.91 -8.84
CA VAL A 306 -16.23 13.53 -8.79
C VAL A 306 -17.53 13.42 -7.99
N GLN A 307 -18.25 12.32 -8.21
CA GLN A 307 -19.47 12.04 -7.49
C GLN A 307 -19.14 11.77 -6.00
N PRO A 308 -19.81 12.49 -5.07
CA PRO A 308 -19.68 12.20 -3.65
C PRO A 308 -20.18 10.82 -3.28
N ASP A 309 -19.68 10.29 -2.16
CA ASP A 309 -20.19 9.06 -1.57
C ASP A 309 -21.56 9.27 -0.91
N LYS A 310 -22.11 8.20 -0.32
CA LYS A 310 -23.42 8.22 0.34
C LYS A 310 -23.55 9.20 1.51
N ASN A 311 -22.43 9.68 2.06
CA ASN A 311 -22.38 10.68 3.13
C ASN A 311 -22.17 12.09 2.58
N GLY A 312 -22.14 12.26 1.25
CA GLY A 312 -21.89 13.55 0.61
C GLY A 312 -20.41 13.94 0.55
N ILE A 313 -19.48 13.04 0.86
CA ILE A 313 -18.05 13.33 0.79
C ILE A 313 -17.49 12.88 -0.55
N ALA A 314 -16.87 13.80 -1.29
CA ALA A 314 -16.11 13.46 -2.49
C ALA A 314 -14.70 12.97 -2.13
N ARG A 315 -14.23 11.91 -2.81
CA ARG A 315 -12.86 11.38 -2.62
C ARG A 315 -11.78 12.38 -3.05
N SER A 316 -12.10 13.20 -4.04
CA SER A 316 -11.33 14.36 -4.45
C SER A 316 -12.26 15.54 -4.74
N THR A 317 -11.77 16.75 -4.49
CA THR A 317 -12.44 17.98 -4.94
C THR A 317 -11.50 18.77 -5.84
N ASN A 318 -12.06 19.39 -6.88
CA ASN A 318 -11.31 20.32 -7.72
C ASN A 318 -11.35 21.76 -7.17
N HIS A 319 -12.09 22.02 -6.09
CA HIS A 319 -12.26 23.34 -5.50
C HIS A 319 -10.91 23.88 -5.02
N GLN A 320 -10.52 25.08 -5.47
CA GLN A 320 -9.27 25.76 -5.08
C GLN A 320 -7.98 24.93 -5.27
N ILE A 321 -7.98 23.95 -6.19
CA ILE A 321 -6.80 23.09 -6.42
C ILE A 321 -5.58 23.90 -6.93
N GLU A 322 -5.82 24.99 -7.66
CA GLU A 322 -4.78 25.93 -8.09
C GLU A 322 -4.11 26.67 -6.91
N GLN A 323 -4.79 26.74 -5.76
CA GLN A 323 -4.30 27.36 -4.52
C GLN A 323 -3.68 26.33 -3.57
N SER A 324 -3.60 25.06 -3.98
CA SER A 324 -3.05 23.99 -3.16
C SER A 324 -1.59 24.30 -2.77
N PRO A 325 -1.18 24.11 -1.49
CA PRO A 325 0.19 24.35 -1.04
C PRO A 325 1.27 23.55 -1.79
N LEU A 326 0.87 22.46 -2.47
CA LEU A 326 1.78 21.61 -3.25
C LEU A 326 1.82 21.96 -4.75
N ASN A 327 0.96 22.87 -5.22
CA ASN A 327 0.90 23.27 -6.61
C ASN A 327 2.21 23.90 -7.14
N PRO A 328 2.99 24.69 -6.36
CA PRO A 328 4.26 25.24 -6.84
C PRO A 328 5.29 24.17 -7.26
N ASP A 329 5.29 23.00 -6.61
CA ASP A 329 6.18 21.87 -6.96
C ASP A 329 5.67 21.08 -8.19
N GLY A 330 4.39 21.26 -8.54
CA GLY A 330 3.69 20.62 -9.65
C GLY A 330 3.00 19.30 -9.31
N TRP A 331 2.21 18.84 -10.28
CA TRP A 331 1.39 17.64 -10.23
C TRP A 331 1.69 16.73 -11.41
N TYR A 332 1.93 15.45 -11.15
CA TYR A 332 1.73 14.45 -12.17
C TYR A 332 0.22 14.25 -12.34
N ILE A 333 -0.28 14.52 -13.55
CA ILE A 333 -1.67 14.27 -13.92
C ILE A 333 -1.75 12.99 -14.73
N TYR A 334 -2.77 12.17 -14.48
CA TYR A 334 -3.01 10.88 -15.13
C TYR A 334 -4.40 10.89 -15.75
N GLY A 335 -4.55 10.49 -17.00
CA GLY A 335 -5.82 10.65 -17.71
C GLY A 335 -5.77 10.26 -19.17
N GLU A 336 -6.73 10.76 -19.93
CA GLU A 336 -6.86 10.57 -21.38
C GLU A 336 -7.56 11.78 -22.03
N ARG A 337 -7.42 11.92 -23.35
CA ARG A 337 -8.16 12.96 -24.10
C ARG A 337 -9.58 12.48 -24.38
N ASP A 338 -10.56 13.36 -24.21
CA ASP A 338 -11.96 13.11 -24.56
C ASP A 338 -12.24 13.34 -26.06
N GLU A 339 -13.51 13.25 -26.46
CA GLU A 339 -13.97 13.42 -27.84
C GLU A 339 -13.68 14.83 -28.39
N ASP A 340 -13.55 15.83 -27.51
CA ASP A 340 -13.18 17.22 -27.86
C ASP A 340 -11.66 17.42 -27.88
N ASN A 341 -10.88 16.34 -27.76
CA ASN A 341 -9.42 16.34 -27.61
C ASN A 341 -8.90 17.07 -26.36
N ILE A 342 -9.73 17.34 -25.35
CA ILE A 342 -9.30 17.95 -24.09
C ILE A 342 -8.79 16.85 -23.16
N PHE A 343 -7.65 17.06 -22.52
CA PHE A 343 -7.14 16.09 -21.55
C PHE A 343 -7.99 16.08 -20.29
N VAL A 344 -8.61 14.95 -19.97
CA VAL A 344 -9.42 14.73 -18.78
C VAL A 344 -8.60 13.99 -17.73
N VAL A 345 -8.38 14.65 -16.60
CA VAL A 345 -7.66 14.09 -15.45
C VAL A 345 -8.53 13.06 -14.73
N GLN A 346 -7.97 11.89 -14.51
CA GLN A 346 -8.55 10.76 -13.76
C GLN A 346 -7.81 10.51 -12.44
N GLY A 347 -6.54 10.95 -12.34
CA GLY A 347 -5.78 10.91 -11.10
C GLY A 347 -4.67 11.97 -11.03
N ILE A 348 -4.24 12.30 -9.82
CA ILE A 348 -3.20 13.30 -9.54
C ILE A 348 -2.18 12.77 -8.54
N GLU A 349 -0.93 13.22 -8.64
CA GLU A 349 0.12 12.93 -7.66
C GLU A 349 0.99 14.19 -7.48
N PRO A 350 1.11 14.73 -6.25
CA PRO A 350 1.97 15.88 -6.01
C PRO A 350 3.44 15.50 -6.24
N ARG A 351 4.18 16.28 -7.03
CA ARG A 351 5.59 15.98 -7.31
C ARG A 351 6.44 15.96 -6.05
N LYS A 352 6.18 16.89 -5.13
CA LYS A 352 6.90 17.03 -3.86
C LYS A 352 7.02 15.70 -3.11
N ILE A 353 5.93 14.96 -2.95
CA ILE A 353 5.93 13.75 -2.10
C ILE A 353 6.71 12.58 -2.70
N ALA A 354 6.94 12.59 -4.01
CA ALA A 354 7.69 11.53 -4.69
C ALA A 354 9.22 11.74 -4.62
N GLN A 355 9.68 12.99 -4.47
CA GLN A 355 11.10 13.34 -4.47
C GLN A 355 11.84 12.81 -3.23
N LEU A 356 13.12 12.48 -3.43
CA LEU A 356 14.03 12.02 -2.38
C LEU A 356 14.72 13.16 -1.63
N ILE A 357 13.96 14.21 -1.29
CA ILE A 357 14.45 15.35 -0.49
C ILE A 357 13.59 15.42 0.79
N PRO A 358 14.16 15.20 1.99
CA PRO A 358 13.36 15.25 3.21
C PRO A 358 13.10 16.71 3.60
N ASP A 359 11.93 16.99 4.15
CA ASP A 359 11.62 18.29 4.77
C ASP A 359 12.21 18.38 6.19
N GLU A 360 12.42 17.22 6.85
CA GLU A 360 13.01 17.11 8.18
C GLU A 360 13.81 15.81 8.32
N THR A 361 14.91 15.84 9.09
CA THR A 361 15.72 14.65 9.39
C THR A 361 15.98 14.51 10.88
N HIS A 362 15.80 13.31 11.44
CA HIS A 362 16.12 12.97 12.82
C HIS A 362 17.24 11.93 12.87
N PHE A 363 18.35 12.30 13.51
CA PHE A 363 19.49 11.41 13.74
C PHE A 363 19.45 10.79 15.12
N GLY A 364 19.91 9.55 15.22
CA GLY A 364 19.98 8.77 16.45
C GLY A 364 18.67 8.06 16.79
N LEU A 365 18.80 6.81 17.22
CA LEU A 365 17.68 5.91 17.51
C LEU A 365 16.64 6.51 18.47
N GLN A 366 17.06 7.22 19.52
CA GLN A 366 16.12 7.80 20.50
C GLN A 366 15.24 8.89 19.88
N LYS A 367 15.81 9.81 19.10
CA LYS A 367 15.03 10.88 18.45
C LYS A 367 14.10 10.30 17.39
N SER A 368 14.60 9.36 16.60
CA SER A 368 13.80 8.63 15.61
C SER A 368 12.60 7.90 16.23
N LEU A 369 12.79 7.26 17.38
CA LEU A 369 11.70 6.60 18.11
C LEU A 369 10.71 7.59 18.73
N ALA A 370 11.17 8.74 19.21
CA ALA A 370 10.31 9.79 19.74
C ALA A 370 9.39 10.36 18.65
N TYR A 371 9.95 10.66 17.47
CA TYR A 371 9.18 11.17 16.34
C TYR A 371 8.04 10.23 15.93
N LEU A 372 8.33 8.93 15.75
CA LEU A 372 7.31 7.93 15.39
C LEU A 372 6.15 7.90 16.38
N LYS A 373 6.46 7.96 17.67
CA LYS A 373 5.48 7.81 18.74
C LYS A 373 4.63 9.08 18.91
N GLU A 374 5.27 10.25 18.89
CA GLU A 374 4.68 11.48 19.43
C GLU A 374 4.40 12.53 18.36
N GLU A 375 5.21 12.61 17.31
CA GLU A 375 5.19 13.73 16.37
C GLU A 375 4.52 13.37 15.03
N ASN A 376 4.67 12.13 14.58
CA ASN A 376 4.23 11.70 13.25
C ASN A 376 2.74 11.99 12.98
N TRP A 377 1.87 11.87 13.98
CA TRP A 377 0.43 12.16 13.86
C TRP A 377 -0.01 13.39 14.66
N LEU A 378 0.92 14.20 15.14
CA LEU A 378 0.61 15.40 15.90
C LEU A 378 -0.10 16.42 15.00
N ASN A 379 -1.03 17.18 15.58
CA ASN A 379 -1.73 18.31 14.95
C ASN A 379 -2.40 18.02 13.59
N THR A 380 -2.86 16.78 13.34
CA THR A 380 -3.43 16.35 12.04
C THR A 380 -4.42 17.34 11.45
N ARG A 381 -5.40 17.81 12.23
CA ARG A 381 -6.42 18.78 11.76
C ARG A 381 -5.79 20.09 11.24
N ALA A 382 -4.78 20.60 11.93
CA ALA A 382 -4.11 21.85 11.56
C ALA A 382 -3.19 21.71 10.33
N GLN A 383 -2.88 20.48 9.91
CA GLN A 383 -2.01 20.17 8.78
C GLN A 383 -2.79 19.89 7.48
N LYS A 384 -4.09 20.19 7.45
CA LYS A 384 -4.94 19.97 6.27
C LYS A 384 -4.39 20.68 5.02
N GLY A 385 -4.43 20.01 3.88
CA GLY A 385 -3.87 20.48 2.61
C GLY A 385 -2.35 20.32 2.50
N GLN A 386 -1.67 19.92 3.58
CA GLN A 386 -0.20 19.83 3.64
C GLN A 386 0.30 18.39 3.48
N ALA A 387 1.54 18.29 3.02
CA ALA A 387 2.33 17.06 3.04
C ALA A 387 3.70 17.29 3.70
N LYS A 388 4.27 16.23 4.27
CA LYS A 388 5.58 16.26 4.94
C LYS A 388 6.37 14.99 4.65
N ARG A 389 7.65 15.15 4.34
CA ARG A 389 8.64 14.08 4.14
C ARG A 389 9.65 14.11 5.27
N VAL A 390 9.81 13.01 6.01
CA VAL A 390 10.73 12.95 7.15
C VAL A 390 11.66 11.75 7.03
N LEU A 391 12.96 11.99 7.19
CA LEU A 391 13.96 10.93 7.25
C LEU A 391 14.33 10.63 8.71
N LEU A 392 14.14 9.39 9.14
CA LEU A 392 14.57 8.90 10.45
C LEU A 392 15.78 7.98 10.27
N MET A 393 16.88 8.34 10.93
CA MET A 393 18.13 7.59 10.90
C MET A 393 18.41 7.04 12.31
N PRO A 394 18.74 5.75 12.45
CA PRO A 394 19.04 5.16 13.75
C PRO A 394 20.45 5.53 14.24
N ASN A 395 21.34 5.91 13.33
CA ASN A 395 22.71 6.32 13.60
C ASN A 395 22.78 7.82 13.92
N ASP A 396 23.77 8.20 14.72
CA ASP A 396 24.08 9.61 14.97
C ASP A 396 24.67 10.25 13.70
N ALA A 397 24.48 11.56 13.54
CA ALA A 397 24.98 12.30 12.38
C ALA A 397 26.51 12.27 12.32
N THR A 398 27.07 12.00 11.14
CA THR A 398 28.48 12.25 10.84
C THR A 398 28.66 13.53 10.03
N GLU A 399 29.83 14.15 10.10
CA GLU A 399 30.13 15.45 9.44
C GLU A 399 29.98 15.43 7.90
N ASN A 400 29.85 14.25 7.27
CA ASN A 400 29.77 14.05 5.81
C ASN A 400 28.55 13.25 5.34
N ASP A 401 27.50 13.11 6.16
CA ASP A 401 26.33 12.30 5.77
C ASP A 401 25.61 12.92 4.56
N SER A 402 25.58 12.17 3.44
CA SER A 402 24.66 12.42 2.33
C SER A 402 23.23 12.51 2.87
N ILE A 403 22.50 13.57 2.49
CA ILE A 403 21.15 13.89 3.00
C ILE A 403 20.13 12.78 2.65
N SER A 404 20.42 11.92 1.67
CA SER A 404 19.57 10.77 1.33
C SER A 404 20.38 9.48 1.18
N PRO A 405 20.06 8.41 1.93
CA PRO A 405 20.73 7.11 1.82
C PRO A 405 20.25 6.28 0.61
N TRP A 406 19.51 6.89 -0.31
CA TRP A 406 18.80 6.23 -1.40
C TRP A 406 19.45 6.50 -2.75
N GLU A 407 19.72 5.43 -3.49
CA GLU A 407 20.31 5.43 -4.83
C GLU A 407 19.35 4.83 -5.85
N GLU A 408 19.58 5.11 -7.14
CA GLU A 408 18.78 4.53 -8.22
C GLU A 408 18.80 2.99 -8.16
N GLY A 409 17.63 2.38 -8.20
CA GLY A 409 17.48 0.93 -8.12
C GLY A 409 17.30 0.39 -6.70
N ASP A 410 17.53 1.19 -5.66
CA ASP A 410 17.22 0.79 -4.28
C ASP A 410 15.75 0.44 -4.12
N ILE A 411 15.48 -0.49 -3.20
CA ILE A 411 14.15 -0.96 -2.89
C ILE A 411 13.92 -0.88 -1.39
N GLY A 412 12.74 -0.40 -1.00
CA GLY A 412 12.27 -0.34 0.37
C GLY A 412 10.92 -1.02 0.55
N ILE A 413 10.66 -1.48 1.77
CA ILE A 413 9.32 -1.96 2.15
C ILE A 413 8.47 -0.76 2.56
N VAL A 414 7.27 -0.65 2.01
CA VAL A 414 6.29 0.36 2.40
C VAL A 414 5.40 -0.21 3.48
N ILE A 415 5.18 0.55 4.55
CA ILE A 415 4.17 0.29 5.57
C ILE A 415 3.20 1.45 5.53
N HIS A 416 2.01 1.19 5.00
CA HIS A 416 0.97 2.18 4.79
C HIS A 416 -0.02 2.20 5.96
N SER A 417 -0.43 3.39 6.38
CA SER A 417 -1.62 3.57 7.20
C SER A 417 -2.35 4.88 6.90
N PHE A 418 -3.67 4.88 7.01
CA PHE A 418 -4.47 6.09 6.93
C PHE A 418 -5.39 6.28 8.14
N GLY A 419 -5.85 7.51 8.34
CA GLY A 419 -6.81 7.91 9.36
C GLY A 419 -8.25 8.08 8.88
N GLY A 420 -9.04 8.77 9.70
CA GLY A 420 -10.47 8.97 9.48
C GLY A 420 -10.79 10.31 8.82
N ILE A 421 -12.03 10.41 8.35
CA ILE A 421 -12.61 11.66 7.85
C ILE A 421 -13.45 12.28 8.97
N GLY A 422 -13.12 13.51 9.36
CA GLY A 422 -13.86 14.33 10.32
C GLY A 422 -14.70 15.41 9.65
N GLY A 423 -15.15 16.40 10.43
CA GLY A 423 -15.96 17.52 9.93
C GLY A 423 -17.47 17.22 9.94
N LYS A 424 -18.25 18.06 9.24
CA LYS A 424 -19.73 18.01 9.26
C LYS A 424 -20.29 16.74 8.61
N GLY A 425 -19.57 16.17 7.64
CA GLY A 425 -19.90 14.90 6.97
C GLY A 425 -19.06 13.71 7.44
N GLY A 426 -18.23 13.88 8.47
CA GLY A 426 -17.22 12.91 8.87
C GLY A 426 -17.76 11.53 9.28
N GLU A 427 -16.86 10.55 9.26
CA GLU A 427 -17.14 9.18 9.69
C GLU A 427 -17.42 9.13 11.20
N PRO A 428 -18.37 8.29 11.64
CA PRO A 428 -18.55 8.06 13.06
C PRO A 428 -17.30 7.39 13.65
N ALA A 429 -16.87 7.87 14.81
CA ALA A 429 -15.80 7.26 15.60
C ALA A 429 -16.36 6.71 16.92
N PRO A 430 -16.96 5.50 16.92
CA PRO A 430 -17.48 4.88 18.13
C PRO A 430 -16.39 4.79 19.21
N LEU A 431 -16.70 5.26 20.42
CA LEU A 431 -15.75 5.33 21.53
C LEU A 431 -14.47 6.16 21.21
N GLY A 432 -14.52 7.03 20.22
CA GLY A 432 -13.37 7.81 19.74
C GLY A 432 -12.33 6.98 18.98
N ILE A 433 -12.66 5.76 18.56
CA ILE A 433 -11.74 4.90 17.82
C ILE A 433 -11.86 5.15 16.32
N VAL A 434 -10.75 5.54 15.73
CA VAL A 434 -10.56 5.68 14.28
C VAL A 434 -9.69 4.52 13.82
N THR A 435 -10.32 3.54 13.18
CA THR A 435 -9.64 2.31 12.79
C THR A 435 -8.68 2.55 11.63
N GLY A 436 -9.05 3.31 10.60
CA GLY A 436 -8.19 3.49 9.43
C GLY A 436 -7.96 2.19 8.64
N HIS A 437 -6.84 2.11 7.91
CA HIS A 437 -6.41 0.93 7.14
C HIS A 437 -4.90 0.72 7.25
N PHE A 438 -4.47 -0.51 6.95
CA PHE A 438 -3.07 -0.94 6.96
C PHE A 438 -2.77 -1.80 5.75
N ALA A 439 -1.65 -1.54 5.07
CA ALA A 439 -1.14 -2.38 4.01
C ALA A 439 0.39 -2.37 3.98
N PHE A 440 0.97 -3.38 3.34
CA PHE A 440 2.36 -3.34 2.91
C PHE A 440 2.46 -2.87 1.47
N GLY A 441 3.68 -2.60 1.03
CA GLY A 441 4.01 -2.30 -0.35
C GLY A 441 5.51 -2.33 -0.58
N VAL A 442 5.91 -1.89 -1.76
CA VAL A 442 7.31 -1.76 -2.15
C VAL A 442 7.49 -0.39 -2.79
N ALA A 443 8.56 0.30 -2.42
CA ALA A 443 9.00 1.51 -3.09
C ALA A 443 10.31 1.21 -3.79
N LYS A 444 10.41 1.54 -5.08
CA LYS A 444 11.67 1.49 -5.82
C LYS A 444 12.13 2.91 -6.11
N VAL A 445 13.42 3.18 -5.95
CA VAL A 445 14.00 4.43 -6.41
C VAL A 445 14.20 4.35 -7.92
N VAL A 446 13.57 5.27 -8.65
CA VAL A 446 13.64 5.35 -10.10
C VAL A 446 13.96 6.77 -10.53
N ARG A 447 14.44 6.91 -11.77
CA ARG A 447 14.57 8.20 -12.42
C ARG A 447 13.23 8.67 -12.98
N ASP A 448 12.83 9.86 -12.62
CA ASP A 448 11.64 10.50 -13.15
C ASP A 448 11.81 10.83 -14.64
N ARG A 449 10.80 10.49 -15.44
CA ARG A 449 10.86 10.61 -16.91
C ARG A 449 10.69 12.03 -17.44
N PHE A 450 10.22 12.97 -16.61
CA PHE A 450 10.02 14.36 -17.01
C PHE A 450 11.18 15.24 -16.55
N THR A 451 11.67 15.00 -15.33
CA THR A 451 12.69 15.84 -14.67
C THR A 451 14.09 15.22 -14.65
N GLY A 452 14.20 13.90 -14.80
CA GLY A 452 15.47 13.18 -14.61
C GLY A 452 15.91 13.03 -13.15
N GLU A 453 15.13 13.54 -12.19
CA GLU A 453 15.39 13.44 -10.75
C GLU A 453 15.11 12.03 -10.21
N LEU A 454 15.73 11.66 -9.08
CA LEU A 454 15.36 10.43 -8.38
C LEU A 454 14.08 10.63 -7.56
N ARG A 455 13.19 9.64 -7.64
CA ARG A 455 11.93 9.59 -6.90
C ARG A 455 11.59 8.18 -6.44
N PHE A 456 10.70 8.08 -5.47
CA PHE A 456 10.03 6.82 -5.16
C PHE A 456 8.96 6.51 -6.20
N ASP A 457 9.01 5.28 -6.73
CA ASP A 457 7.91 4.61 -7.43
C ASP A 457 7.28 3.62 -6.44
N ILE A 458 6.15 4.02 -5.85
CA ILE A 458 5.46 3.28 -4.80
C ILE A 458 4.40 2.36 -5.41
N GLU A 459 4.44 1.10 -4.98
CA GLU A 459 3.41 0.12 -5.24
C GLU A 459 2.87 -0.44 -3.93
N TYR A 460 1.57 -0.30 -3.73
CA TYR A 460 0.88 -0.88 -2.59
C TYR A 460 0.46 -2.32 -2.87
N LYS A 461 0.52 -3.16 -1.85
CA LYS A 461 0.01 -4.54 -1.82
C LYS A 461 -1.27 -4.56 -0.98
N GLN A 462 -2.38 -4.18 -1.62
CA GLN A 462 -3.64 -3.94 -0.93
C GLN A 462 -4.35 -5.25 -0.57
N VAL A 463 -4.14 -5.71 0.66
CA VAL A 463 -5.01 -6.70 1.32
C VAL A 463 -6.20 -5.95 1.90
N TYR A 464 -7.16 -5.61 1.03
CA TYR A 464 -8.24 -4.70 1.39
C TYR A 464 -9.62 -5.33 1.21
N ALA A 465 -10.44 -5.26 2.25
CA ALA A 465 -11.79 -5.79 2.24
C ALA A 465 -12.68 -5.09 1.19
N HIS A 466 -13.74 -5.77 0.79
CA HIS A 466 -14.74 -5.20 -0.11
C HIS A 466 -15.34 -3.95 0.53
N ASN A 467 -15.35 -2.87 -0.24
CA ASN A 467 -15.65 -1.51 0.22
C ASN A 467 -16.63 -0.83 -0.75
N PRO A 468 -17.30 0.26 -0.33
CA PRO A 468 -18.26 0.96 -1.20
C PRO A 468 -17.57 1.66 -2.38
N ASP A 469 -16.28 1.97 -2.26
CA ASP A 469 -15.50 2.72 -3.26
C ASP A 469 -14.96 1.85 -4.39
N GLY A 470 -15.16 0.53 -4.34
CA GLY A 470 -14.72 -0.39 -5.40
C GLY A 470 -13.20 -0.47 -5.54
N ILE A 471 -12.46 -0.20 -4.46
CA ILE A 471 -11.03 -0.46 -4.39
C ILE A 471 -10.84 -1.98 -4.36
N VAL A 472 -10.07 -2.50 -5.30
CA VAL A 472 -9.86 -3.93 -5.50
C VAL A 472 -8.59 -4.37 -4.77
N ALA A 473 -8.68 -5.44 -3.98
CA ALA A 473 -7.50 -6.05 -3.38
C ALA A 473 -6.51 -6.51 -4.46
N GLY A 474 -5.25 -6.12 -4.36
CA GLY A 474 -4.28 -6.33 -5.42
C GLY A 474 -3.12 -5.35 -5.35
N SER A 475 -2.16 -5.54 -6.25
CA SER A 475 -1.09 -4.58 -6.42
C SER A 475 -1.64 -3.31 -7.07
N SER A 476 -1.32 -2.14 -6.54
CA SER A 476 -1.77 -0.84 -7.08
C SER A 476 -0.64 0.18 -7.04
N LYS A 477 -0.45 0.92 -8.13
CA LYS A 477 0.45 2.08 -8.14
C LYS A 477 -0.08 3.22 -7.29
N TRP A 478 0.81 4.09 -6.84
CA TRP A 478 0.47 5.23 -5.99
C TRP A 478 -0.69 6.05 -6.56
N GLN A 479 -0.59 6.46 -7.83
CA GLN A 479 -1.63 7.26 -8.48
C GLN A 479 -2.98 6.57 -8.58
N SER A 480 -3.05 5.24 -8.51
CA SER A 480 -4.31 4.50 -8.57
C SER A 480 -4.95 4.31 -7.19
N TYR A 481 -4.13 4.11 -6.16
CA TYR A 481 -4.65 3.89 -4.80
C TYR A 481 -4.84 5.19 -4.02
N MET A 482 -3.94 6.14 -4.19
CA MET A 482 -3.97 7.44 -3.52
C MET A 482 -4.56 8.51 -4.43
N GLY A 483 -4.05 8.61 -5.65
CA GLY A 483 -4.29 9.75 -6.54
C GLY A 483 -5.56 9.70 -7.42
N ASP A 484 -6.25 8.56 -7.50
CA ASP A 484 -7.46 8.39 -8.31
C ASP A 484 -8.54 9.36 -7.80
N LEU A 485 -9.07 10.22 -8.67
CA LEU A 485 -9.99 11.26 -8.24
C LEU A 485 -11.29 10.68 -7.66
N GLN A 486 -11.75 9.54 -8.18
CA GLN A 486 -13.04 8.95 -7.83
C GLN A 486 -12.93 7.95 -6.67
N ARG A 487 -11.78 7.29 -6.52
CA ARG A 487 -11.60 6.15 -5.59
C ARG A 487 -10.41 6.28 -4.65
N GLY A 488 -9.50 7.21 -4.91
CA GLY A 488 -8.27 7.40 -4.14
C GLY A 488 -8.52 8.08 -2.80
N TRP A 489 -7.54 8.00 -1.90
CA TRP A 489 -7.63 8.52 -0.54
C TRP A 489 -6.90 9.85 -0.30
N LEU A 490 -6.26 10.43 -1.32
CA LEU A 490 -5.42 11.61 -1.16
C LEU A 490 -6.20 12.83 -0.65
N GLY A 491 -7.40 13.06 -1.20
CA GLY A 491 -8.18 14.28 -0.96
C GLY A 491 -8.98 14.28 0.32
N ASP A 492 -9.34 13.11 0.86
CA ASP A 492 -10.33 12.99 1.93
C ASP A 492 -9.78 12.36 3.22
N ARG A 493 -8.60 11.72 3.19
CA ARG A 493 -7.99 11.11 4.38
C ARG A 493 -6.58 11.61 4.66
N PRO A 494 -6.14 11.62 5.93
CA PRO A 494 -4.73 11.70 6.25
C PRO A 494 -4.06 10.34 6.13
N VAL A 495 -2.87 10.31 5.51
CA VAL A 495 -2.11 9.09 5.23
C VAL A 495 -0.68 9.24 5.73
N CYS A 496 -0.10 8.13 6.19
CA CYS A 496 1.30 7.98 6.52
C CYS A 496 1.84 6.72 5.85
N ASP A 497 2.75 6.90 4.89
CA ASP A 497 3.57 5.84 4.33
C ASP A 497 4.95 5.88 4.97
N ILE A 498 5.40 4.74 5.50
CA ILE A 498 6.77 4.57 6.02
C ILE A 498 7.51 3.64 5.07
N ILE A 499 8.54 4.16 4.40
CA ILE A 499 9.40 3.41 3.50
C ILE A 499 10.67 3.02 4.25
N CYS A 500 10.90 1.73 4.39
CA CYS A 500 11.97 1.17 5.20
C CYS A 500 13.08 0.64 4.30
N LYS A 501 14.30 1.20 4.39
CA LYS A 501 15.51 0.60 3.81
C LYS A 501 16.22 -0.24 4.87
N LEU A 502 16.28 -1.55 4.63
CA LEU A 502 17.03 -2.47 5.48
C LEU A 502 17.57 -3.62 4.61
N ASP A 503 18.88 -3.62 4.39
CA ASP A 503 19.54 -4.51 3.44
C ASP A 503 19.31 -5.98 3.72
N CYS A 504 19.13 -6.39 4.98
CA CYS A 504 18.86 -7.79 5.32
C CYS A 504 17.52 -8.31 4.78
N VAL A 505 16.61 -7.44 4.36
CA VAL A 505 15.36 -7.81 3.69
C VAL A 505 15.34 -7.38 2.23
N CYS A 506 15.96 -6.25 1.91
CA CYS A 506 15.88 -5.63 0.59
C CYS A 506 16.92 -6.16 -0.41
N CYS A 507 17.90 -6.96 0.04
CA CYS A 507 18.90 -7.58 -0.81
C CYS A 507 18.79 -9.10 -0.82
N ASP A 508 19.11 -9.69 -1.97
CA ASP A 508 19.22 -11.14 -2.13
C ASP A 508 20.50 -11.69 -1.49
N TYR A 509 20.43 -12.96 -1.09
CA TYR A 509 21.55 -13.74 -0.56
C TYR A 509 21.96 -14.80 -1.58
N ASP A 510 23.26 -15.00 -1.77
CA ASP A 510 23.81 -16.03 -2.66
C ASP A 510 24.72 -16.99 -1.88
N PHE A 511 24.26 -18.21 -1.69
CA PHE A 511 24.98 -19.28 -1.01
C PHE A 511 25.56 -20.26 -2.04
N ASP A 512 26.57 -19.80 -2.80
CA ASP A 512 27.24 -20.53 -3.89
C ASP A 512 26.27 -21.02 -4.99
N GLY A 513 25.47 -20.10 -5.53
CA GLY A 513 24.50 -20.35 -6.59
C GLY A 513 23.09 -20.66 -6.09
N ILE A 514 22.90 -20.78 -4.78
CA ILE A 514 21.56 -20.86 -4.15
C ILE A 514 21.14 -19.46 -3.72
N THR A 515 20.22 -18.87 -4.48
CA THR A 515 19.67 -17.54 -4.17
C THR A 515 18.50 -17.62 -3.20
N LEU A 516 18.53 -16.79 -2.15
CA LEU A 516 17.42 -16.57 -1.23
C LEU A 516 17.01 -15.09 -1.26
N SER A 517 15.74 -14.82 -1.51
CA SER A 517 15.21 -13.46 -1.72
C SER A 517 14.04 -13.15 -0.77
N PRO A 518 14.30 -12.54 0.41
CA PRO A 518 13.25 -12.29 1.39
C PRO A 518 12.10 -11.41 0.88
N LEU A 519 12.43 -10.35 0.14
CA LEU A 519 11.42 -9.45 -0.44
C LEU A 519 10.60 -10.12 -1.54
N THR A 520 11.20 -11.00 -2.34
CA THR A 520 10.48 -11.78 -3.35
C THR A 520 9.47 -12.71 -2.70
N GLU A 521 9.87 -13.41 -1.64
CA GLU A 521 8.96 -14.29 -0.88
C GLU A 521 7.83 -13.49 -0.23
N LEU A 522 8.13 -12.34 0.40
CA LEU A 522 7.10 -11.47 0.96
C LEU A 522 6.07 -11.03 -0.08
N ASN A 523 6.52 -10.64 -1.27
CA ASN A 523 5.64 -10.25 -2.35
C ASN A 523 4.76 -11.43 -2.81
N GLN A 524 5.30 -12.63 -2.90
CA GLN A 524 4.51 -13.82 -3.26
C GLN A 524 3.43 -14.12 -2.20
N GLN A 525 3.75 -14.03 -0.91
CA GLN A 525 2.78 -14.23 0.16
C GLN A 525 1.69 -13.15 0.17
N LEU A 526 2.05 -11.90 -0.17
CA LEU A 526 1.09 -10.81 -0.33
C LEU A 526 0.20 -11.03 -1.56
N ASP A 527 0.75 -11.45 -2.70
CA ASP A 527 -0.02 -11.76 -3.91
C ASP A 527 -1.05 -12.86 -3.64
N ILE A 528 -0.68 -13.92 -2.90
CA ILE A 528 -1.60 -14.96 -2.43
C ILE A 528 -2.73 -14.35 -1.59
N MET A 529 -2.38 -13.51 -0.62
CA MET A 529 -3.36 -12.91 0.29
C MET A 529 -4.33 -11.98 -0.44
N MET A 530 -3.83 -11.16 -1.36
CA MET A 530 -4.66 -10.24 -2.15
C MET A 530 -5.65 -10.98 -3.05
N ALA A 531 -5.21 -12.04 -3.75
CA ALA A 531 -6.08 -12.86 -4.60
C ALA A 531 -7.21 -13.53 -3.81
N ARG A 532 -6.89 -14.04 -2.62
CA ARG A 532 -7.88 -14.59 -1.68
C ARG A 532 -8.86 -13.54 -1.19
N TYR A 533 -8.38 -12.32 -0.94
CA TYR A 533 -9.22 -11.21 -0.52
C TYR A 533 -10.23 -10.78 -1.59
N ARG A 534 -9.84 -10.77 -2.87
CA ARG A 534 -10.75 -10.46 -3.99
C ARG A 534 -11.93 -11.42 -4.08
N SER A 535 -11.70 -12.69 -3.76
CA SER A 535 -12.70 -13.74 -3.89
C SER A 535 -13.38 -14.10 -2.55
N GLY A 536 -12.86 -13.59 -1.43
CA GLY A 536 -13.35 -13.91 -0.09
C GLY A 536 -13.24 -15.39 0.24
N ASP A 537 -12.15 -16.06 -0.16
CA ASP A 537 -12.00 -17.52 -0.04
C ASP A 537 -13.20 -18.30 -0.61
N GLY A 538 -13.70 -17.86 -1.76
CA GLY A 538 -14.83 -18.46 -2.48
C GLY A 538 -16.21 -18.00 -2.00
N THR A 539 -16.30 -17.24 -0.91
CA THR A 539 -17.59 -16.74 -0.40
C THR A 539 -18.09 -15.49 -1.15
N GLY A 540 -17.25 -14.89 -1.99
CA GLY A 540 -17.52 -13.64 -2.70
C GLY A 540 -17.37 -12.38 -1.84
N ALA A 541 -16.90 -12.50 -0.59
CA ALA A 541 -16.66 -11.35 0.27
C ALA A 541 -15.56 -11.59 1.32
N SER A 542 -14.50 -10.79 1.26
CA SER A 542 -13.69 -10.44 2.43
C SER A 542 -14.29 -9.25 3.15
N LEU A 543 -14.56 -9.42 4.45
CA LEU A 543 -15.19 -8.43 5.32
C LEU A 543 -14.36 -8.25 6.60
N VAL A 544 -14.28 -7.01 7.07
CA VAL A 544 -13.69 -6.70 8.38
C VAL A 544 -14.67 -7.10 9.48
N THR A 545 -14.19 -7.88 10.44
CA THR A 545 -14.93 -8.31 11.63
C THR A 545 -14.05 -8.16 12.87
N PRO A 546 -14.58 -8.28 14.10
CA PRO A 546 -13.75 -8.35 15.31
C PRO A 546 -12.70 -9.49 15.31
N ALA A 547 -12.85 -10.47 14.41
CA ALA A 547 -11.97 -11.63 14.26
C ALA A 547 -11.11 -11.62 12.98
N SER A 548 -11.34 -10.68 12.05
CA SER A 548 -10.64 -10.57 10.76
C SER A 548 -10.44 -9.10 10.40
N SER A 549 -9.19 -8.70 10.12
CA SER A 549 -8.87 -7.35 9.70
C SER A 549 -7.73 -7.34 8.69
N CYS A 550 -7.69 -6.29 7.86
CA CYS A 550 -6.62 -6.06 6.89
C CYS A 550 -5.23 -6.11 7.55
N VAL A 551 -5.12 -5.60 8.79
CA VAL A 551 -3.88 -5.62 9.58
C VAL A 551 -3.42 -7.05 9.83
N GLN A 552 -4.30 -7.88 10.41
CA GLN A 552 -3.97 -9.26 10.75
C GLN A 552 -3.60 -10.07 9.51
N ASP A 553 -4.35 -9.91 8.43
CA ASP A 553 -4.13 -10.73 7.24
C ASP A 553 -2.93 -10.24 6.41
N SER A 554 -2.61 -8.94 6.43
CA SER A 554 -1.32 -8.44 5.94
C SER A 554 -0.15 -8.95 6.77
N CYS A 555 -0.29 -8.97 8.10
CA CYS A 555 0.70 -9.51 9.04
C CYS A 555 0.91 -11.02 8.86
N GLN A 556 -0.13 -11.76 8.44
CA GLN A 556 -0.01 -13.17 8.11
C GLN A 556 1.00 -13.41 6.97
N ALA A 557 1.07 -12.51 5.98
CA ALA A 557 2.04 -12.64 4.87
C ALA A 557 3.48 -12.57 5.39
N ILE A 558 3.79 -11.66 6.32
CA ILE A 558 5.12 -11.62 6.98
C ILE A 558 5.39 -12.92 7.74
N TYR A 559 4.41 -13.38 8.52
CA TYR A 559 4.58 -14.63 9.27
C TYR A 559 4.85 -15.83 8.34
N ALA A 560 4.09 -15.95 7.25
CA ALA A 560 4.29 -16.99 6.25
C ALA A 560 5.67 -16.90 5.59
N THR A 561 6.11 -15.68 5.26
CA THR A 561 7.46 -15.40 4.71
C THR A 561 8.56 -15.89 5.64
N ILE A 562 8.49 -15.52 6.93
CA ILE A 562 9.47 -15.95 7.94
C ILE A 562 9.53 -17.49 7.97
N LYS A 563 8.38 -18.16 8.05
CA LYS A 563 8.34 -19.63 8.13
C LYS A 563 8.82 -20.32 6.86
N LYS A 564 8.50 -19.77 5.69
CA LYS A 564 8.94 -20.31 4.40
C LYS A 564 10.45 -20.21 4.25
N ILE A 565 11.02 -19.04 4.51
CA ILE A 565 12.47 -18.82 4.49
C ILE A 565 13.17 -19.75 5.50
N THR A 566 12.70 -19.82 6.76
CA THR A 566 13.26 -20.74 7.76
C THR A 566 13.24 -22.19 7.27
N ALA A 567 12.13 -22.65 6.72
CA ALA A 567 12.02 -24.02 6.23
C ALA A 567 12.96 -24.32 5.06
N GLU A 568 13.14 -23.37 4.14
CA GLU A 568 14.09 -23.52 3.01
C GLU A 568 15.54 -23.59 3.48
N ILE A 569 15.90 -22.77 4.46
CA ILE A 569 17.21 -22.77 5.10
C ILE A 569 17.46 -24.08 5.86
N GLU A 570 16.47 -24.58 6.62
CA GLU A 570 16.57 -25.84 7.38
C GLU A 570 16.66 -27.06 6.45
N ALA A 571 15.96 -27.03 5.33
CA ALA A 571 15.94 -28.11 4.35
C ALA A 571 17.17 -28.13 3.42
N ASN A 572 18.04 -27.11 3.45
CA ASN A 572 19.19 -26.99 2.55
C ASN A 572 20.54 -27.04 3.29
N PRO A 573 21.19 -28.22 3.34
CA PRO A 573 22.49 -28.37 4.00
C PRO A 573 23.60 -27.48 3.43
N GLN A 574 23.55 -27.13 2.14
CA GLN A 574 24.58 -26.30 1.51
C GLN A 574 24.57 -24.87 2.07
N ILE A 575 23.38 -24.30 2.31
CA ILE A 575 23.24 -23.00 2.98
C ILE A 575 23.84 -23.06 4.39
N GLN A 576 23.53 -24.13 5.14
CA GLN A 576 24.03 -24.32 6.50
C GLN A 576 25.55 -24.44 6.56
N ASP A 577 26.13 -25.20 5.63
CA ASP A 577 27.57 -25.39 5.56
C ASP A 577 28.27 -24.11 5.13
N TRP A 578 27.71 -23.37 4.17
CA TRP A 578 28.24 -22.07 3.74
C TRP A 578 28.30 -21.07 4.90
N LEU A 579 27.24 -20.96 5.70
CA LEU A 579 27.18 -20.06 6.86
C LEU A 579 28.24 -20.43 7.92
N LYS A 580 28.52 -21.71 8.11
CA LYS A 580 29.54 -22.20 9.07
C LYS A 580 30.96 -21.97 8.56
N THR A 581 31.21 -22.13 7.27
CA THR A 581 32.53 -21.97 6.66
C THR A 581 32.88 -20.51 6.39
N ASN A 582 31.87 -19.63 6.27
CA ASN A 582 32.05 -18.19 6.03
C ASN A 582 31.52 -17.31 7.18
N PRO A 583 31.94 -17.50 8.45
CA PRO A 583 31.32 -16.81 9.60
C PRO A 583 31.59 -15.30 9.62
N ALA A 584 32.70 -14.84 9.03
CA ALA A 584 33.09 -13.43 8.97
C ALA A 584 32.62 -12.70 7.71
N ALA A 585 31.99 -13.40 6.76
CA ALA A 585 31.49 -12.77 5.53
C ALA A 585 30.36 -11.78 5.84
N ALA A 586 30.33 -10.65 5.10
CA ALA A 586 29.30 -9.62 5.26
C ALA A 586 27.87 -10.18 5.10
N GLN A 587 27.69 -11.12 4.16
CA GLN A 587 26.41 -11.78 3.95
C GLN A 587 25.97 -12.61 5.18
N THR A 588 26.89 -13.29 5.87
CA THR A 588 26.59 -14.04 7.10
C THR A 588 26.12 -13.11 8.22
N GLN A 589 26.77 -11.95 8.37
CA GLN A 589 26.35 -10.94 9.36
C GLN A 589 24.95 -10.39 9.03
N ARG A 590 24.73 -10.03 7.77
CA ARG A 590 23.42 -9.58 7.26
C ARG A 590 22.35 -10.66 7.41
N PHE A 591 22.70 -11.93 7.26
CA PHE A 591 21.79 -13.05 7.46
C PHE A 591 21.42 -13.23 8.93
N ASN A 592 22.39 -13.12 9.85
CA ASN A 592 22.11 -13.14 11.28
C ASN A 592 21.17 -12.00 11.71
N GLN A 593 21.30 -10.81 11.08
CA GLN A 593 20.38 -9.70 11.26
C GLN A 593 18.97 -10.03 10.75
N LEU A 594 18.83 -10.70 9.60
CA LEU A 594 17.53 -11.18 9.09
C LEU A 594 16.88 -12.17 10.07
N VAL A 595 17.65 -13.10 10.65
CA VAL A 595 17.14 -14.04 11.66
C VAL A 595 16.64 -13.28 12.90
N ALA A 596 17.45 -12.35 13.44
CA ALA A 596 17.08 -11.54 14.61
C ALA A 596 15.85 -10.65 14.34
N LEU A 597 15.71 -10.15 13.12
CA LEU A 597 14.54 -9.42 12.67
C LEU A 597 13.30 -10.33 12.64
N GLY A 598 13.41 -11.52 12.05
CA GLY A 598 12.34 -12.51 12.00
C GLY A 598 11.81 -12.87 13.40
N GLU A 599 12.71 -13.15 14.35
CA GLU A 599 12.34 -13.41 15.75
C GLU A 599 11.65 -12.23 16.44
N SER A 600 12.06 -11.01 16.10
CA SER A 600 11.50 -9.78 16.67
C SER A 600 10.10 -9.50 16.11
N LEU A 601 9.91 -9.68 14.80
CA LEU A 601 8.63 -9.54 14.13
C LEU A 601 7.64 -10.62 14.61
N GLU A 602 8.07 -11.87 14.72
CA GLU A 602 7.18 -12.97 15.16
C GLU A 602 6.54 -12.70 16.53
N LYS A 603 7.28 -12.08 17.47
CA LYS A 603 6.76 -11.69 18.79
C LYS A 603 5.64 -10.64 18.71
N VAL A 604 5.67 -9.76 17.71
CA VAL A 604 4.62 -8.74 17.49
C VAL A 604 3.45 -9.32 16.72
N LEU A 605 3.71 -10.17 15.73
CA LEU A 605 2.67 -10.80 14.89
C LEU A 605 1.83 -11.83 15.67
N ILE A 606 2.46 -12.52 16.63
CA ILE A 606 1.84 -13.58 17.43
C ILE A 606 2.01 -13.28 18.92
N PRO A 607 1.28 -12.29 19.46
CA PRO A 607 1.30 -12.02 20.90
C PRO A 607 0.93 -13.30 21.68
N LEU A 608 1.81 -13.70 22.60
CA LEU A 608 1.70 -14.92 23.44
C LEU A 608 1.81 -16.26 22.69
N GLY A 609 2.30 -16.28 21.44
CA GLY A 609 2.58 -17.52 20.69
C GLY A 609 1.36 -18.27 20.14
N VAL A 610 0.17 -17.64 20.20
CA VAL A 610 -1.09 -18.21 19.68
C VAL A 610 -1.30 -17.86 18.21
N VAL A 611 -0.97 -18.79 17.32
CA VAL A 611 -1.24 -18.67 15.87
C VAL A 611 -2.71 -18.91 15.57
N ARG A 612 -3.35 -18.03 14.79
CA ARG A 612 -4.73 -18.23 14.31
C ARG A 612 -4.85 -19.54 13.50
N PRO A 613 -5.90 -20.36 13.67
CA PRO A 613 -6.03 -21.64 12.98
C PRO A 613 -6.01 -21.52 11.45
N ASP A 614 -6.62 -20.47 10.91
CA ASP A 614 -6.63 -20.22 9.46
C ASP A 614 -5.24 -19.87 8.94
N TRP A 615 -4.39 -19.17 9.70
CA TRP A 615 -3.01 -18.90 9.29
C TRP A 615 -2.20 -20.19 9.09
N ARG A 616 -2.43 -21.22 9.91
CA ARG A 616 -1.77 -22.54 9.74
C ARG A 616 -2.26 -23.26 8.48
N LYS A 617 -3.57 -23.22 8.22
CA LYS A 617 -4.16 -23.77 6.99
C LYS A 617 -3.57 -23.06 5.77
N ASN A 618 -3.48 -21.73 5.85
CA ASN A 618 -2.97 -20.89 4.77
C ASN A 618 -1.48 -21.11 4.52
N ALA A 619 -0.67 -21.27 5.57
CA ALA A 619 0.74 -21.63 5.47
C ALA A 619 0.94 -22.97 4.74
N ARG A 620 0.10 -23.97 5.03
CA ARG A 620 0.12 -25.27 4.32
C ARG A 620 -0.25 -25.11 2.84
N LEU A 621 -1.25 -24.29 2.52
CA LEU A 621 -1.61 -23.97 1.13
C LEU A 621 -0.49 -23.23 0.38
N ALA A 622 0.32 -22.45 1.10
CA ALA A 622 1.55 -21.83 0.57
C ALA A 622 2.76 -22.80 0.51
N GLY A 623 2.55 -24.10 0.70
CA GLY A 623 3.59 -25.12 0.56
C GLY A 623 4.51 -25.27 1.76
N ILE A 624 4.12 -24.76 2.94
CA ILE A 624 4.87 -24.91 4.19
C ILE A 624 4.38 -26.19 4.89
N ASP A 625 5.02 -27.32 4.56
CA ASP A 625 4.85 -28.61 5.24
C ASP A 625 5.92 -28.76 6.32
N SER A 626 5.77 -28.02 7.41
CA SER A 626 6.47 -28.34 8.65
C SER A 626 5.43 -28.60 9.73
N GLU A 627 5.47 -29.80 10.32
CA GLU A 627 5.08 -30.00 11.70
C GLU A 627 6.02 -29.15 12.58
N LEU A 628 5.82 -27.83 12.57
CA LEU A 628 6.47 -26.91 13.48
C LEU A 628 6.16 -27.40 14.89
N LYS A 629 7.20 -27.94 15.54
CA LYS A 629 7.19 -28.44 16.92
C LYS A 629 6.29 -27.56 17.77
N LYS A 630 5.31 -28.20 18.41
CA LYS A 630 4.35 -27.67 19.38
C LYS A 630 4.75 -26.29 19.93
N SER A 631 4.07 -25.23 19.46
CA SER A 631 4.07 -23.95 20.16
C SER A 631 3.64 -24.17 21.61
N PHE A 632 4.45 -23.69 22.55
CA PHE A 632 4.50 -24.09 23.97
C PHE A 632 3.27 -23.69 24.82
N PHE A 633 2.20 -23.14 24.23
CA PHE A 633 1.01 -22.69 24.96
C PHE A 633 -0.29 -22.96 24.18
N ALA A 634 -0.80 -24.19 24.27
CA ALA A 634 -2.06 -24.63 23.65
C ALA A 634 -3.27 -24.59 24.61
N GLY A 635 -3.30 -23.66 25.58
CA GLY A 635 -4.28 -23.69 26.66
C GLY A 635 -4.75 -22.32 27.17
N ILE A 636 -5.23 -21.44 26.29
CA ILE A 636 -5.84 -20.17 26.73
C ILE A 636 -7.25 -20.00 26.12
N ALA A 637 -8.24 -19.82 27.00
CA ALA A 637 -9.68 -19.79 26.73
C ALA A 637 -10.16 -18.55 25.92
N ASN A 638 -11.38 -18.65 25.36
CA ASN A 638 -12.00 -17.75 24.37
C ASN A 638 -12.11 -16.23 24.70
N PRO A 639 -12.26 -15.73 25.95
CA PRO A 639 -12.38 -14.28 26.17
C PRO A 639 -11.04 -13.53 26.03
N ILE A 640 -9.91 -14.21 26.26
CA ILE A 640 -8.57 -13.63 26.12
C ILE A 640 -8.20 -13.44 24.63
N LYS A 641 -8.73 -14.28 23.73
CA LYS A 641 -8.51 -14.15 22.28
C LYS A 641 -9.06 -12.83 21.71
N ALA A 642 -10.18 -12.34 22.21
CA ALA A 642 -10.76 -11.06 21.78
C ALA A 642 -9.91 -9.86 22.23
N ALA A 643 -9.36 -9.90 23.45
CA ALA A 643 -8.46 -8.88 23.97
C ALA A 643 -7.09 -8.87 23.26
N ILE A 644 -6.60 -10.04 22.83
CA ILE A 644 -5.37 -10.18 22.03
C ILE A 644 -5.59 -9.72 20.57
N SER A 645 -6.74 -10.03 19.97
CA SER A 645 -7.12 -9.61 18.61
C SER A 645 -7.07 -8.08 18.46
N TYR A 646 -7.55 -7.34 19.46
CA TYR A 646 -7.55 -5.87 19.43
C TYR A 646 -6.14 -5.26 19.26
N ARG A 647 -5.11 -5.85 19.89
CA ARG A 647 -3.72 -5.37 19.78
C ARG A 647 -3.14 -5.54 18.37
N THR A 648 -3.69 -6.43 17.55
CA THR A 648 -3.29 -6.66 16.15
C THR A 648 -4.31 -6.13 15.14
N MET A 649 -5.34 -5.41 15.59
CA MET A 649 -6.40 -4.84 14.73
C MET A 649 -6.29 -3.33 14.51
N LEU A 650 -5.43 -2.61 15.25
CA LEU A 650 -5.24 -1.17 15.07
C LEU A 650 -4.10 -0.91 14.07
N PRO A 651 -4.40 -0.37 12.86
CA PRO A 651 -3.42 -0.03 11.84
C PRO A 651 -2.21 0.77 12.34
N ARG A 652 -2.44 1.91 12.98
CA ARG A 652 -1.35 2.77 13.47
C ARG A 652 -0.47 2.04 14.47
N ARG A 653 -1.07 1.35 15.45
CA ARG A 653 -0.31 0.60 16.47
C ARG A 653 0.61 -0.45 15.81
N THR A 654 0.11 -1.17 14.80
CA THR A 654 0.90 -2.15 14.06
C THR A 654 2.00 -1.49 13.22
N GLN A 655 1.68 -0.41 12.49
CA GLN A 655 2.66 0.36 11.73
C GLN A 655 3.80 0.85 12.63
N ASP A 656 3.47 1.50 13.75
CA ASP A 656 4.44 2.04 14.71
C ASP A 656 5.29 0.91 15.33
N ALA A 657 4.68 -0.24 15.66
CA ALA A 657 5.39 -1.39 16.24
C ALA A 657 6.40 -2.02 15.26
N ILE A 658 6.02 -2.20 13.99
CA ILE A 658 6.90 -2.75 12.96
C ILE A 658 8.01 -1.75 12.62
N ALA A 659 7.67 -0.47 12.42
CA ALA A 659 8.64 0.60 12.18
C ALA A 659 9.68 0.71 13.31
N LYS A 660 9.24 0.61 14.57
CA LYS A 660 10.12 0.57 15.75
C LYS A 660 11.07 -0.62 15.74
N ILE A 661 10.61 -1.80 15.32
CA ILE A 661 11.49 -2.98 15.20
C ILE A 661 12.53 -2.74 14.12
N LEU A 662 12.13 -2.24 12.95
CA LEU A 662 13.03 -1.98 11.83
C LEU A 662 14.10 -0.94 12.18
N LEU A 663 13.73 0.19 12.80
CA LEU A 663 14.70 1.18 13.31
C LEU A 663 15.71 0.57 14.29
N LYS A 664 15.24 -0.26 15.23
CA LYS A 664 16.12 -0.93 16.20
C LYS A 664 17.07 -1.92 15.54
N GLN A 665 16.72 -2.43 14.37
CA GLN A 665 17.58 -3.28 13.54
C GLN A 665 18.44 -2.45 12.58
N GLY A 666 18.48 -1.12 12.69
CA GLY A 666 19.35 -0.27 11.87
C GLY A 666 18.74 0.19 10.55
N ALA A 667 17.42 0.05 10.35
CA ALA A 667 16.78 0.53 9.13
C ALA A 667 16.73 2.06 9.06
N PHE A 668 16.83 2.62 7.85
CA PHE A 668 16.44 4.01 7.58
C PHE A 668 14.95 4.04 7.27
N LEU A 669 14.22 4.99 7.87
CA LEU A 669 12.80 5.18 7.58
C LEU A 669 12.56 6.52 6.89
N TRP A 670 11.94 6.47 5.71
CA TRP A 670 11.43 7.64 5.01
C TRP A 670 9.92 7.71 5.18
N ILE A 671 9.42 8.76 5.82
CA ILE A 671 8.01 8.94 6.12
C ILE A 671 7.44 9.96 5.15
N ILE A 672 6.35 9.59 4.47
CA ILE A 672 5.52 10.51 3.67
C ILE A 672 4.18 10.63 4.39
N ARG A 673 3.88 11.83 4.88
CA ARG A 673 2.58 12.15 5.48
C ARG A 673 1.83 13.12 4.59
N THR A 674 0.58 12.80 4.26
CA THR A 674 -0.36 13.70 3.58
C THR A 674 -1.60 13.90 4.46
N ASN A 675 -2.22 15.07 4.43
CA ASN A 675 -3.44 15.32 5.17
C ASN A 675 -4.47 16.02 4.26
N GLN A 676 -5.30 15.26 3.54
CA GLN A 676 -6.35 15.79 2.65
C GLN A 676 -5.77 16.81 1.64
N VAL A 677 -5.03 16.29 0.66
CA VAL A 677 -4.25 17.04 -0.32
C VAL A 677 -4.95 17.05 -1.69
N GLY A 678 -4.81 18.14 -2.44
CA GLY A 678 -5.51 18.37 -3.70
C GLY A 678 -6.28 19.68 -3.62
N GLY A 679 -7.54 19.68 -4.07
CA GLY A 679 -8.45 20.77 -3.78
C GLY A 679 -8.89 20.79 -2.31
N PHE A 680 -9.49 21.90 -1.88
CA PHE A 680 -9.87 22.16 -0.51
C PHE A 680 -11.38 21.95 -0.30
N ASP A 681 -11.77 21.00 0.53
CA ASP A 681 -13.17 20.80 0.96
C ASP A 681 -13.35 21.31 2.40
N PRO A 682 -14.03 22.44 2.66
CA PRO A 682 -14.16 23.01 3.99
C PRO A 682 -15.00 22.16 4.98
N ASP A 683 -15.78 21.19 4.52
CA ASP A 683 -16.72 20.44 5.35
C ASP A 683 -16.14 19.15 5.95
N ILE A 684 -14.95 18.74 5.52
CA ILE A 684 -14.21 17.60 6.09
C ILE A 684 -12.95 18.04 6.83
N GLU A 685 -12.44 17.20 7.71
CA GLU A 685 -11.18 17.44 8.42
C GLU A 685 -10.39 16.14 8.61
N PRO A 686 -9.05 16.18 8.58
CA PRO A 686 -8.28 14.95 8.72
C PRO A 686 -8.19 14.53 10.19
N ILE A 687 -8.53 13.27 10.48
CA ILE A 687 -8.42 12.69 11.84
C ILE A 687 -7.35 11.60 11.86
N ALA A 688 -6.41 11.69 12.82
CA ALA A 688 -5.39 10.66 13.00
C ALA A 688 -5.99 9.29 13.32
N PRO A 689 -5.41 8.19 12.81
CA PRO A 689 -5.77 6.85 13.26
C PRO A 689 -5.40 6.63 14.73
N THR A 690 -6.18 5.80 15.42
CA THR A 690 -5.97 5.49 16.85
C THR A 690 -4.72 4.63 17.05
N GLY A 691 -3.79 5.08 17.88
CA GLY A 691 -2.48 4.44 18.10
C GLY A 691 -2.22 3.79 19.46
N LEU A 692 -3.27 3.52 20.26
CA LEU A 692 -3.16 3.07 21.67
C LEU A 692 -2.07 2.04 21.96
#